data_AF-H3C877-F1
#
_entry.id   AF-H3C877-F1
#
_cell.length_a   1.000
_cell.length_b   1.000
_cell.length_c   1.000
_cell.angle_alpha   90.00
_cell.angle_beta   90.00
_cell.angle_gamma   90.00
#
_symmetry.space_group_name_H-M   'P 1'
#
loop_
_entity.id
_entity.type
_entity.pdbx_description
1 polymer ?
#
loop_
_entity_poly.entity_id
_entity_poly.type
_entity_poly.pdbx_seq_one_letter_code
_entity_poly.pdbx_strand_id
1 'polypeptide(L)'
;SGFRCLCAAGFIGNGTSCQVARDACALNNGGCSVNAVCKRTLPGRRDCVCHSGFSGDGLVCVEINACLEGSQGCHENADCLHVGPNKTSCTCHDGYAGDGHHCQMINLCLKKNGGCGDNARCNMSAPGVRTCTCSANYVGDGFSCRGTVAKELLKKKLRDFYLGLMMMEIPLKGRGPFTVFAPSSDAFEQIKKGKVFQKLPLSGEHFATILRSHIVMCHTLLPVDLSRPRNLTSLSGLVLTTSSSQGHIFINQANVTYSDEVSVNGILHVVDQVLVPPDINRTSGACQLNLSDVAERHGYKTFYKLLEDSGVLDLLKEEVHQPLTLLLPSDQALDSLLPEQKNFLFHRENRPQLLEYLKFHVLPAQKVYAEDLVHLASPRTLQGSPLSFRCGGTDAVGEIFVNDGACRIVQRHLGFPGGMAFGIDCLLTPPSLGGRCDVQTTFDFSMACAMCSSSATRCPQGSRGAEVRPPVRLHRPQLRCRSICAVSVWQSRCCHGYYGRDCLACPGGAGSPCSNHGNCDDGHLGNGTCACDPGFGGVACELCSDGFYGAACEACDCAEHGSCDSGRGGTGACFCDAGWGGRRCESQGDQLPGCSPACSPNAVCQDNNTCVCRPFYQGDGLTCTGVQSVQVMNGGCAAHGQVLPGGCSCAKGYGGDGYVCTPLDPCASGDNGGCHQHATCTMTAPGKRKCSCKQNFIGDGLVCEPRQLPVSRCLQDNGGCHLDAQCSDLHSEDAQLGVFHLRSDRGQYQLNYTAAQQLCAAQGASLATYSQLSYAQQGGMNMCAAGWLDQARVAYPTTYSNPLCGFGHVGIVDYGPRRNLSETWDAFCYRMKANPELLPGVGGGPALREAPE
;
A
#
# COMPACT_ATOMS: atom_id res chain seq x y z
N SER A 1 -37.10 -53.03 26.07
CA SER A 1 -36.57 -54.36 25.69
C SER A 1 -35.17 -54.17 25.15
N GLY A 2 -34.12 -54.83 25.65
CA GLY A 2 -34.02 -55.80 26.75
C GLY A 2 -32.75 -56.63 26.53
N PHE A 3 -31.86 -56.73 27.53
CA PHE A 3 -30.50 -57.27 27.34
C PHE A 3 -30.45 -58.82 27.30
N ARG A 4 -29.35 -59.37 26.76
CA ARG A 4 -29.19 -60.82 26.48
C ARG A 4 -27.77 -61.34 26.77
N CYS A 5 -27.66 -62.58 27.27
CA CYS A 5 -26.41 -63.32 27.54
C CYS A 5 -26.17 -64.50 26.56
N LEU A 6 -24.91 -64.84 26.24
CA LEU A 6 -24.51 -65.99 25.38
C LEU A 6 -23.14 -66.60 25.79
N CYS A 7 -22.97 -67.93 25.76
CA CYS A 7 -21.73 -68.65 26.12
C CYS A 7 -20.56 -68.43 25.13
N ALA A 8 -19.33 -68.42 25.64
CA ALA A 8 -18.10 -68.32 24.86
C ALA A 8 -17.76 -69.56 23.99
N ALA A 9 -17.14 -69.33 22.84
CA ALA A 9 -16.87 -70.37 21.84
C ALA A 9 -15.80 -71.41 22.29
N GLY A 10 -16.04 -72.68 21.96
CA GLY A 10 -15.25 -73.82 22.45
C GLY A 10 -15.83 -74.45 23.72
N PHE A 11 -16.83 -73.80 24.32
CA PHE A 11 -17.65 -74.34 25.40
C PHE A 11 -19.12 -74.44 24.93
N ILE A 12 -19.83 -75.50 25.29
CA ILE A 12 -21.25 -75.72 24.93
C ILE A 12 -22.13 -75.42 26.16
N GLY A 13 -23.16 -74.60 26.01
CA GLY A 13 -23.95 -74.08 27.13
C GLY A 13 -25.06 -73.10 26.74
N ASN A 14 -25.80 -72.59 27.74
CA ASN A 14 -27.02 -71.78 27.56
C ASN A 14 -26.85 -70.25 27.74
N GLY A 15 -25.62 -69.76 27.92
CA GLY A 15 -25.34 -68.37 28.29
C GLY A 15 -25.29 -68.10 29.80
N THR A 16 -25.55 -69.10 30.64
CA THR A 16 -25.29 -69.05 32.09
C THR A 16 -24.47 -70.23 32.65
N SER A 17 -23.99 -71.18 31.83
CA SER A 17 -22.98 -72.23 32.16
C SER A 17 -22.50 -72.99 30.90
N CYS A 18 -21.23 -73.46 30.76
CA CYS A 18 -20.63 -73.96 29.48
C CYS A 18 -19.46 -75.04 29.62
N GLN A 19 -19.19 -76.01 28.68
CA GLN A 19 -18.09 -77.09 28.72
C GLN A 19 -17.45 -77.64 27.36
N VAL A 20 -16.31 -78.41 27.32
CA VAL A 20 -15.21 -78.51 26.23
C VAL A 20 -14.89 -79.89 25.50
N ALA A 21 -14.12 -79.97 24.36
CA ALA A 21 -13.72 -81.18 23.53
C ALA A 21 -12.25 -81.25 22.90
N ARG A 22 -11.88 -82.24 21.99
CA ARG A 22 -10.53 -82.96 21.72
C ARG A 22 -9.62 -82.65 20.44
N ASP A 23 -8.30 -83.05 20.46
CA ASP A 23 -7.06 -82.70 19.61
C ASP A 23 -6.98 -82.95 18.06
N ALA A 24 -6.09 -82.19 17.35
CA ALA A 24 -6.10 -81.95 15.88
C ALA A 24 -4.75 -81.81 15.08
N CYS A 25 -3.53 -81.88 15.64
CA CYS A 25 -2.29 -81.59 14.87
C CYS A 25 -1.80 -82.65 13.85
N ALA A 26 -2.25 -83.90 13.94
CA ALA A 26 -1.45 -85.06 13.51
C ALA A 26 -1.42 -85.39 11.99
N LEU A 27 -2.05 -84.60 11.12
CA LEU A 27 -2.19 -84.90 9.69
C LEU A 27 -1.81 -83.70 8.82
N ASN A 28 -1.08 -83.93 7.72
CA ASN A 28 -0.75 -82.95 6.67
C ASN A 28 -0.19 -81.60 7.18
N ASN A 29 0.73 -81.60 8.16
CA ASN A 29 1.24 -80.37 8.82
C ASN A 29 0.11 -79.45 9.35
N GLY A 30 -1.04 -80.02 9.75
CA GLY A 30 -2.23 -79.25 10.11
C GLY A 30 -2.86 -78.44 8.97
N GLY A 31 -2.44 -78.62 7.72
CA GLY A 31 -2.79 -77.75 6.60
C GLY A 31 -2.10 -76.39 6.64
N CYS A 32 -1.03 -76.20 7.42
CA CYS A 32 -0.21 -74.99 7.37
C CYS A 32 0.50 -74.84 6.02
N SER A 33 0.85 -73.59 5.67
CA SER A 33 1.56 -73.20 4.46
C SER A 33 2.88 -73.95 4.28
N VAL A 34 3.34 -74.07 3.03
CA VAL A 34 4.70 -74.55 2.71
C VAL A 34 5.80 -73.64 3.30
N ASN A 35 5.47 -72.38 3.56
CA ASN A 35 6.33 -71.41 4.22
C ASN A 35 6.03 -71.27 5.73
N ALA A 36 5.48 -72.31 6.38
CA ALA A 36 5.08 -72.31 7.79
C ALA A 36 5.26 -73.64 8.54
N VAL A 37 5.33 -73.54 9.87
CA VAL A 37 5.50 -74.66 10.81
C VAL A 37 4.27 -74.81 11.71
N CYS A 38 3.72 -76.03 11.81
CA CYS A 38 2.62 -76.32 12.74
C CYS A 38 3.10 -76.51 14.19
N LYS A 39 2.35 -75.95 15.15
CA LYS A 39 2.55 -76.11 16.60
C LYS A 39 1.26 -76.60 17.26
N ARG A 40 1.36 -77.50 18.24
CA ARG A 40 0.20 -77.91 19.08
C ARG A 40 0.02 -76.90 20.21
N THR A 41 -1.22 -76.45 20.44
CA THR A 41 -1.54 -75.48 21.51
C THR A 41 -2.40 -76.07 22.62
N LEU A 42 -3.58 -76.59 22.27
CA LEU A 42 -4.54 -77.17 23.24
C LEU A 42 -5.18 -78.44 22.67
N PRO A 43 -5.83 -79.30 23.49
CA PRO A 43 -6.48 -80.54 23.06
C PRO A 43 -7.71 -80.31 22.16
N GLY A 44 -7.50 -79.74 20.98
CA GLY A 44 -8.51 -79.50 19.93
C GLY A 44 -8.03 -78.54 18.86
N ARG A 45 -6.87 -77.92 19.07
CA ARG A 45 -6.36 -76.85 18.22
C ARG A 45 -4.88 -77.00 17.94
N ARG A 46 -4.56 -76.56 16.73
CA ARG A 46 -3.25 -76.47 16.13
C ARG A 46 -3.07 -75.02 15.70
N ASP A 47 -1.83 -74.59 15.65
CA ASP A 47 -1.42 -73.25 15.29
C ASP A 47 -0.36 -73.32 14.19
N CYS A 48 -0.21 -72.26 13.39
CA CYS A 48 0.68 -72.23 12.23
C CYS A 48 1.52 -70.96 12.25
N VAL A 49 2.84 -71.06 12.02
CA VAL A 49 3.74 -69.90 12.11
C VAL A 49 4.65 -69.82 10.89
N CYS A 50 4.64 -68.68 10.19
CA CYS A 50 5.44 -68.43 8.98
C CYS A 50 6.96 -68.42 9.24
N HIS A 51 7.74 -68.70 8.20
CA HIS A 51 9.21 -68.55 8.19
C HIS A 51 9.66 -67.07 8.17
N SER A 52 10.87 -66.80 8.65
CA SER A 52 11.45 -65.45 8.69
C SER A 52 11.53 -64.80 7.31
N GLY A 53 11.04 -63.56 7.19
CA GLY A 53 10.90 -62.84 5.91
C GLY A 53 9.54 -63.01 5.22
N PHE A 54 8.65 -63.81 5.81
CA PHE A 54 7.26 -64.01 5.38
C PHE A 54 6.29 -63.71 6.53
N SER A 55 5.12 -63.15 6.23
CA SER A 55 4.06 -62.84 7.20
C SER A 55 2.70 -63.43 6.76
N GLY A 56 1.81 -63.64 7.73
CA GLY A 56 0.51 -64.27 7.52
C GLY A 56 0.05 -65.09 8.73
N ASP A 57 -1.04 -65.83 8.56
CA ASP A 57 -1.65 -66.67 9.61
C ASP A 57 -1.03 -68.08 9.70
N GLY A 58 0.02 -68.34 8.92
CA GLY A 58 0.67 -69.64 8.84
C GLY A 58 -0.09 -70.69 8.01
N LEU A 59 -1.35 -70.47 7.65
CA LEU A 59 -2.03 -71.23 6.59
C LEU A 59 -1.67 -70.64 5.22
N VAL A 60 -1.58 -69.30 5.15
CA VAL A 60 -1.01 -68.53 4.05
C VAL A 60 0.14 -67.67 4.60
N CYS A 61 1.26 -67.62 3.86
CA CYS A 61 2.42 -66.79 4.19
C CYS A 61 2.91 -66.08 2.92
N VAL A 62 2.93 -64.75 2.94
CA VAL A 62 3.37 -63.89 1.84
C VAL A 62 4.69 -63.22 2.18
N GLU A 63 5.46 -62.80 1.16
CA GLU A 63 6.74 -62.12 1.38
C GLU A 63 6.54 -60.77 2.09
N ILE A 64 7.36 -60.49 3.10
CA ILE A 64 7.34 -59.20 3.79
C ILE A 64 7.90 -58.14 2.85
N ASN A 65 7.04 -57.25 2.37
CA ASN A 65 7.47 -56.06 1.65
C ASN A 65 7.88 -54.97 2.65
N ALA A 66 9.19 -54.94 2.92
CA ALA A 66 9.84 -53.99 3.82
C ALA A 66 9.57 -52.49 3.50
N CYS A 67 9.14 -52.13 2.28
CA CYS A 67 8.74 -50.76 1.97
C CYS A 67 7.35 -50.36 2.51
N LEU A 68 6.54 -51.31 3.01
CA LEU A 68 5.19 -51.04 3.53
C LEU A 68 5.14 -50.79 5.04
N GLU A 69 6.19 -51.14 5.79
CA GLU A 69 6.28 -50.98 7.24
C GLU A 69 7.06 -49.69 7.64
N GLY A 70 7.08 -48.70 6.74
CA GLY A 70 7.95 -47.52 6.80
C GLY A 70 9.21 -47.71 5.96
N SER A 71 9.93 -46.62 5.65
CA SER A 71 10.93 -46.58 4.56
C SER A 71 12.22 -47.41 4.76
N GLN A 72 12.32 -48.22 5.82
CA GLN A 72 13.43 -49.11 6.20
C GLN A 72 14.82 -48.70 5.67
N GLY A 73 15.24 -47.47 6.01
CA GLY A 73 16.57 -46.92 5.71
C GLY A 73 16.66 -46.01 4.48
N CYS A 74 15.68 -45.96 3.59
CA CYS A 74 15.63 -44.96 2.51
C CYS A 74 15.46 -43.54 3.08
N HIS A 75 15.96 -42.53 2.36
CA HIS A 75 15.79 -41.13 2.73
C HIS A 75 14.31 -40.70 2.67
N GLU A 76 13.93 -39.67 3.43
CA GLU A 76 12.59 -39.04 3.35
C GLU A 76 12.23 -38.44 1.97
N ASN A 77 13.22 -38.32 1.08
CA ASN A 77 13.08 -37.80 -0.28
C ASN A 77 13.52 -38.87 -1.31
N ALA A 78 13.15 -40.13 -1.06
CA ALA A 78 13.47 -41.28 -1.90
C ALA A 78 12.33 -42.29 -1.96
N ASP A 79 12.11 -42.85 -3.15
CA ASP A 79 11.22 -43.97 -3.39
C ASP A 79 11.86 -45.28 -2.94
N CYS A 80 11.10 -46.09 -2.21
CA CYS A 80 11.49 -47.43 -1.77
C CYS A 80 10.95 -48.48 -2.76
N LEU A 81 11.86 -49.22 -3.38
CA LEU A 81 11.58 -50.29 -4.32
C LEU A 81 11.78 -51.65 -3.65
N HIS A 82 10.78 -52.52 -3.73
CA HIS A 82 10.86 -53.88 -3.18
C HIS A 82 11.63 -54.81 -4.14
N VAL A 83 12.64 -55.52 -3.62
CA VAL A 83 13.55 -56.36 -4.42
C VAL A 83 13.68 -57.80 -3.91
N GLY A 84 12.68 -58.27 -3.15
CA GLY A 84 12.58 -59.62 -2.60
C GLY A 84 12.29 -59.64 -1.09
N PRO A 85 12.03 -60.83 -0.50
CA PRO A 85 11.47 -60.94 0.85
C PRO A 85 12.34 -60.24 1.89
N ASN A 86 11.73 -59.27 2.57
CA ASN A 86 12.34 -58.34 3.52
C ASN A 86 13.60 -57.60 3.00
N LYS A 87 13.60 -57.19 1.72
CA LYS A 87 14.66 -56.39 1.07
C LYS A 87 14.11 -55.19 0.30
N THR A 88 14.90 -54.12 0.29
CA THR A 88 14.60 -52.82 -0.34
C THR A 88 15.75 -52.33 -1.21
N SER A 89 15.46 -51.37 -2.08
CA SER A 89 16.41 -50.55 -2.83
C SER A 89 15.83 -49.13 -2.92
N CYS A 90 16.65 -48.11 -2.77
CA CYS A 90 16.19 -46.72 -2.64
C CYS A 90 16.59 -45.89 -3.87
N THR A 91 15.73 -44.96 -4.32
CA THR A 91 16.04 -44.03 -5.42
C THR A 91 15.54 -42.64 -5.06
N CYS A 92 16.39 -41.60 -5.16
CA CYS A 92 15.98 -40.23 -4.81
C CYS A 92 14.84 -39.70 -5.71
N HIS A 93 13.91 -38.96 -5.13
CA HIS A 93 12.83 -38.28 -5.87
C HIS A 93 13.37 -37.24 -6.87
N ASP A 94 12.55 -36.88 -7.85
CA ASP A 94 12.84 -35.80 -8.80
C ASP A 94 13.26 -34.50 -8.10
N GLY A 95 14.36 -33.90 -8.55
CA GLY A 95 14.95 -32.71 -7.94
C GLY A 95 15.92 -32.98 -6.78
N TYR A 96 16.17 -34.25 -6.42
CA TYR A 96 17.19 -34.68 -5.46
C TYR A 96 18.24 -35.60 -6.12
N ALA A 97 19.43 -35.67 -5.53
CA ALA A 97 20.51 -36.55 -5.95
C ALA A 97 21.19 -37.21 -4.73
N GLY A 98 21.64 -38.45 -4.90
CA GLY A 98 22.20 -39.26 -3.82
C GLY A 98 22.19 -40.75 -4.16
N ASP A 99 22.38 -41.57 -3.13
CA ASP A 99 22.37 -43.05 -3.16
C ASP A 99 20.99 -43.65 -2.77
N GLY A 100 19.94 -42.81 -2.68
CA GLY A 100 18.62 -43.20 -2.17
C GLY A 100 18.51 -43.25 -0.64
N HIS A 101 19.62 -43.33 0.08
CA HIS A 101 19.69 -43.28 1.55
C HIS A 101 20.02 -41.87 2.07
N HIS A 102 20.73 -41.07 1.27
CA HIS A 102 21.14 -39.69 1.53
C HIS A 102 20.84 -38.80 0.31
N CYS A 103 19.59 -38.36 0.20
CA CYS A 103 19.13 -37.57 -0.96
C CYS A 103 19.21 -36.07 -0.68
N GLN A 104 20.17 -35.40 -1.31
CA GLN A 104 20.37 -33.95 -1.22
C GLN A 104 19.69 -33.21 -2.37
N MET A 105 19.15 -32.02 -2.10
CA MET A 105 18.47 -31.20 -3.11
C MET A 105 19.44 -30.80 -4.24
N ILE A 106 19.06 -31.04 -5.50
CA ILE A 106 19.82 -30.56 -6.66
C ILE A 106 19.71 -29.04 -6.72
N ASN A 107 20.77 -28.35 -6.33
CA ASN A 107 20.85 -26.90 -6.41
C ASN A 107 21.16 -26.45 -7.85
N LEU A 108 20.11 -26.18 -8.64
CA LEU A 108 20.24 -25.73 -10.03
C LEU A 108 21.10 -24.46 -10.16
N CYS A 109 21.08 -23.57 -9.18
CA CYS A 109 21.81 -22.30 -9.24
C CYS A 109 23.33 -22.47 -9.38
N LEU A 110 23.90 -23.61 -8.93
CA LEU A 110 25.33 -23.90 -9.08
C LEU A 110 25.76 -24.09 -10.54
N LYS A 111 24.86 -24.50 -11.45
CA LYS A 111 25.15 -24.74 -12.86
C LYS A 111 24.65 -23.57 -13.72
N LYS A 112 25.58 -22.76 -14.24
CA LYS A 112 25.28 -21.59 -15.12
C LYS A 112 24.29 -20.58 -14.47
N ASN A 113 24.40 -20.31 -13.16
CA ASN A 113 23.44 -19.49 -12.40
C ASN A 113 21.99 -20.01 -12.55
N GLY A 114 21.81 -21.33 -12.66
CA GLY A 114 20.58 -22.02 -13.06
C GLY A 114 20.13 -21.80 -14.51
N GLY A 115 20.65 -20.78 -15.19
CA GLY A 115 20.05 -20.17 -16.37
C GLY A 115 19.20 -18.93 -16.05
N CYS A 116 19.51 -18.20 -14.98
CA CYS A 116 19.13 -16.78 -14.82
C CYS A 116 20.09 -15.87 -15.61
N GLY A 117 19.71 -14.61 -15.84
CA GLY A 117 20.53 -13.64 -16.57
C GLY A 117 21.81 -13.21 -15.84
N ASP A 118 22.77 -12.62 -16.56
CA ASP A 118 24.09 -12.24 -16.05
C ASP A 118 24.04 -11.24 -14.88
N ASN A 119 22.97 -10.45 -14.80
CA ASN A 119 22.73 -9.46 -13.74
C ASN A 119 21.54 -9.88 -12.85
N ALA A 120 21.34 -11.18 -12.67
CA ALA A 120 20.30 -11.75 -11.81
C ALA A 120 20.89 -12.72 -10.79
N ARG A 121 20.27 -12.77 -9.62
CA ARG A 121 20.49 -13.81 -8.60
C ARG A 121 19.52 -14.96 -8.82
N CYS A 122 20.06 -16.17 -9.00
CA CYS A 122 19.29 -17.40 -8.85
C CYS A 122 19.07 -17.70 -7.37
N ASN A 123 17.83 -17.99 -6.99
CA ASN A 123 17.48 -18.54 -5.67
C ASN A 123 16.76 -19.87 -5.86
N MET A 124 17.10 -20.88 -5.06
CA MET A 124 16.29 -22.10 -4.96
C MET A 124 14.98 -21.77 -4.23
N SER A 125 13.87 -22.31 -4.71
CA SER A 125 12.53 -22.05 -4.15
C SER A 125 11.80 -23.34 -3.73
N ALA A 126 12.12 -24.47 -4.38
CA ALA A 126 11.79 -25.82 -3.95
C ALA A 126 12.80 -26.81 -4.57
N PRO A 127 12.81 -28.11 -4.22
CA PRO A 127 13.56 -29.11 -4.99
C PRO A 127 13.19 -29.04 -6.48
N GLY A 128 14.19 -29.11 -7.37
CA GLY A 128 13.98 -28.94 -8.81
C GLY A 128 13.59 -27.52 -9.28
N VAL A 129 13.17 -26.61 -8.40
CA VAL A 129 12.57 -25.31 -8.77
C VAL A 129 13.40 -24.13 -8.27
N ARG A 130 13.74 -23.24 -9.20
CA ARG A 130 14.48 -22.00 -8.97
C ARG A 130 13.67 -20.77 -9.41
N THR A 131 13.90 -19.66 -8.74
CA THR A 131 13.47 -18.33 -9.18
C THR A 131 14.68 -17.47 -9.56
N CYS A 132 14.46 -16.50 -10.45
CA CYS A 132 15.44 -15.49 -10.82
C CYS A 132 14.96 -14.12 -10.37
N THR A 133 15.84 -13.34 -9.74
CA THR A 133 15.54 -11.95 -9.36
C THR A 133 16.67 -11.06 -9.86
N CYS A 134 16.37 -9.99 -10.59
CA CYS A 134 17.39 -9.04 -11.02
C CYS A 134 18.14 -8.44 -9.81
N SER A 135 19.45 -8.27 -9.96
CA SER A 135 20.31 -7.66 -8.94
C SER A 135 19.96 -6.19 -8.70
N ALA A 136 20.32 -5.64 -7.54
CA ALA A 136 20.08 -4.23 -7.22
C ALA A 136 20.59 -3.29 -8.33
N ASN A 137 19.76 -2.31 -8.72
CA ASN A 137 19.97 -1.43 -9.88
C ASN A 137 19.89 -2.13 -11.25
N TYR A 138 19.04 -3.15 -11.37
CA TYR A 138 18.55 -3.75 -12.63
C TYR A 138 17.05 -4.04 -12.54
N VAL A 139 16.35 -4.05 -13.68
CA VAL A 139 14.92 -4.38 -13.80
C VAL A 139 14.68 -5.42 -14.90
N GLY A 140 13.63 -6.22 -14.76
CA GLY A 140 13.28 -7.30 -15.70
C GLY A 140 12.70 -8.53 -14.98
N ASP A 141 12.61 -9.64 -15.70
CA ASP A 141 12.01 -10.92 -15.26
C ASP A 141 13.00 -11.87 -14.54
N GLY A 142 14.26 -11.44 -14.37
CA GLY A 142 15.34 -12.26 -13.83
C GLY A 142 16.07 -13.14 -14.85
N PHE A 143 15.53 -13.33 -16.04
CA PHE A 143 16.19 -14.00 -17.17
C PHE A 143 16.83 -12.96 -18.10
N SER A 144 16.11 -11.87 -18.39
CA SER A 144 16.56 -10.64 -19.01
C SER A 144 16.53 -9.51 -17.98
N CYS A 145 17.70 -9.04 -17.56
CA CYS A 145 17.84 -7.90 -16.64
C CYS A 145 18.53 -6.74 -17.35
N ARG A 146 17.87 -5.57 -17.37
CA ARG A 146 18.33 -4.32 -17.97
C ARG A 146 18.79 -3.35 -16.89
N GLY A 147 19.87 -2.63 -17.16
CA GLY A 147 20.45 -1.63 -16.27
C GLY A 147 19.78 -0.26 -16.43
N THR A 148 20.55 0.81 -16.22
CA THR A 148 20.17 2.14 -16.70
C THR A 148 20.26 2.22 -18.22
N VAL A 149 19.58 3.17 -18.87
CA VAL A 149 19.64 3.36 -20.34
C VAL A 149 21.08 3.51 -20.84
N ALA A 150 21.94 4.17 -20.04
CA ALA A 150 23.38 4.28 -20.25
C ALA A 150 24.11 2.92 -20.40
N LYS A 151 23.69 1.87 -19.68
CA LYS A 151 24.25 0.52 -19.81
C LYS A 151 23.72 -0.19 -21.06
N GLU A 152 22.43 -0.04 -21.37
CA GLU A 152 21.84 -0.69 -22.54
C GLU A 152 22.39 -0.12 -23.86
N LEU A 153 22.70 1.19 -23.92
CA LEU A 153 23.43 1.81 -25.05
C LEU A 153 24.74 1.06 -25.38
N LEU A 154 25.56 0.78 -24.35
CA LEU A 154 26.82 0.05 -24.50
C LEU A 154 26.60 -1.41 -24.94
N LYS A 155 25.58 -2.08 -24.39
CA LYS A 155 25.17 -3.44 -24.73
C LYS A 155 24.69 -3.56 -26.19
N LYS A 156 23.97 -2.55 -26.70
CA LYS A 156 23.58 -2.41 -28.12
C LYS A 156 24.72 -1.93 -29.04
N LYS A 157 25.94 -1.75 -28.52
CA LYS A 157 27.13 -1.27 -29.23
C LYS A 157 27.03 0.17 -29.78
N LEU A 158 26.08 0.98 -29.30
CA LEU A 158 25.87 2.38 -29.69
C LEU A 158 26.89 3.32 -29.03
N ARG A 159 28.18 3.00 -29.23
CA ARG A 159 29.32 3.55 -28.48
C ARG A 159 29.53 5.03 -28.78
N ASP A 160 29.41 5.46 -30.02
CA ASP A 160 29.74 6.84 -30.43
C ASP A 160 28.76 7.87 -29.84
N PHE A 161 27.46 7.55 -29.81
CA PHE A 161 26.45 8.35 -29.12
C PHE A 161 26.68 8.37 -27.59
N TYR A 162 26.96 7.22 -26.99
CA TYR A 162 27.28 7.13 -25.55
C TYR A 162 28.56 7.91 -25.18
N LEU A 163 29.61 7.83 -26.01
CA LEU A 163 30.85 8.60 -25.84
C LEU A 163 30.57 10.10 -26.01
N GLY A 164 29.73 10.48 -26.98
CA GLY A 164 29.29 11.87 -27.16
C GLY A 164 28.63 12.42 -25.89
N LEU A 165 27.69 11.67 -25.31
CA LEU A 165 27.02 12.04 -24.06
C LEU A 165 28.01 12.20 -22.89
N MET A 166 29.01 11.31 -22.76
CA MET A 166 30.04 11.45 -21.75
C MET A 166 30.98 12.65 -22.00
N MET A 167 31.36 12.93 -23.25
CA MET A 167 32.24 14.06 -23.60
C MET A 167 31.56 15.43 -23.38
N MET A 168 30.24 15.49 -23.42
CA MET A 168 29.44 16.71 -23.18
C MET A 168 28.77 16.72 -21.80
N GLU A 169 29.18 15.82 -20.90
CA GLU A 169 28.72 15.71 -19.51
C GLU A 169 27.20 15.54 -19.33
N ILE A 170 26.49 14.92 -20.29
CA ILE A 170 25.03 14.74 -20.27
C ILE A 170 24.67 13.45 -19.48
N PRO A 171 24.01 13.55 -18.31
CA PRO A 171 24.00 12.47 -17.32
C PRO A 171 22.81 11.49 -17.45
N LEU A 172 22.86 10.55 -18.40
CA LEU A 172 21.93 9.38 -18.46
C LEU A 172 22.07 8.38 -17.28
N LYS A 173 22.76 8.77 -16.20
CA LYS A 173 22.89 8.04 -14.93
C LYS A 173 21.96 8.58 -13.83
N GLY A 174 21.27 9.70 -14.07
CA GLY A 174 20.30 10.29 -13.13
C GLY A 174 19.05 9.42 -12.92
N ARG A 175 18.15 9.87 -12.02
CA ARG A 175 16.94 9.13 -11.63
C ARG A 175 15.96 8.91 -12.79
N GLY A 176 15.87 9.88 -13.71
CA GLY A 176 14.93 9.83 -14.84
C GLY A 176 13.47 9.98 -14.38
N PRO A 177 12.48 9.43 -15.11
CA PRO A 177 12.65 8.57 -16.30
C PRO A 177 13.07 9.33 -17.56
N PHE A 178 13.76 8.62 -18.45
CA PHE A 178 14.17 9.09 -19.78
C PHE A 178 13.58 8.22 -20.90
N THR A 179 13.23 8.83 -22.02
CA THR A 179 13.03 8.15 -23.31
C THR A 179 14.14 8.59 -24.24
N VAL A 180 14.99 7.67 -24.68
CA VAL A 180 16.19 7.98 -25.47
C VAL A 180 16.08 7.40 -26.88
N PHE A 181 16.06 8.27 -27.88
CA PHE A 181 16.06 7.93 -29.30
C PHE A 181 17.51 7.89 -29.81
N ALA A 182 18.26 6.85 -29.48
CA ALA A 182 19.68 6.78 -29.84
C ALA A 182 19.86 6.54 -31.36
N PRO A 183 20.68 7.33 -32.06
CA PRO A 183 20.97 7.07 -33.47
C PRO A 183 21.81 5.79 -33.62
N SER A 184 21.56 5.03 -34.69
CA SER A 184 22.37 3.87 -35.06
C SER A 184 23.82 4.28 -35.35
N SER A 185 24.77 3.34 -35.24
CA SER A 185 26.17 3.60 -35.57
C SER A 185 26.35 4.10 -36.99
N ASP A 186 25.57 3.59 -37.95
CA ASP A 186 25.60 4.03 -39.35
C ASP A 186 25.06 5.45 -39.52
N ALA A 187 23.97 5.81 -38.83
CA ALA A 187 23.43 7.18 -38.82
C ALA A 187 24.45 8.19 -38.27
N PHE A 188 25.14 7.82 -37.20
CA PHE A 188 26.14 8.67 -36.54
C PHE A 188 27.41 8.81 -37.39
N GLU A 189 27.87 7.73 -38.02
CA GLU A 189 28.99 7.75 -38.97
C GLU A 189 28.68 8.52 -40.26
N GLN A 190 27.44 8.44 -40.78
CA GLN A 190 27.01 9.26 -41.92
C GLN A 190 27.06 10.76 -41.60
N ILE A 191 26.66 11.17 -40.40
CA ILE A 191 26.72 12.56 -39.94
C ILE A 191 28.18 13.05 -39.81
N LYS A 192 29.05 12.21 -39.25
CA LYS A 192 30.49 12.45 -39.05
C LYS A 192 31.29 12.50 -40.37
N LYS A 193 30.89 11.72 -41.38
CA LYS A 193 31.46 11.74 -42.75
C LYS A 193 30.80 12.78 -43.66
N GLY A 194 29.61 13.26 -43.29
CA GLY A 194 28.76 14.11 -44.11
C GLY A 194 29.20 15.57 -44.14
N LYS A 195 28.69 16.30 -45.14
CA LYS A 195 28.97 17.73 -45.35
C LYS A 195 28.46 18.64 -44.21
N VAL A 196 27.71 18.11 -43.23
CA VAL A 196 27.28 18.82 -42.02
C VAL A 196 28.49 19.14 -41.15
N PHE A 197 29.25 18.12 -40.73
CA PHE A 197 30.42 18.27 -39.86
C PHE A 197 31.65 18.84 -40.59
N GLN A 198 31.63 18.91 -41.93
CA GLN A 198 32.63 19.61 -42.74
C GLN A 198 32.28 21.08 -43.06
N LYS A 199 31.03 21.52 -42.83
CA LYS A 199 30.62 22.93 -43.04
C LYS A 199 30.33 23.69 -41.74
N LEU A 200 29.87 23.02 -40.69
CA LEU A 200 29.82 23.61 -39.36
C LEU A 200 31.13 23.33 -38.63
N PRO A 201 31.87 24.34 -38.16
CA PRO A 201 32.73 24.16 -37.00
C PRO A 201 31.81 23.95 -35.79
N LEU A 202 31.39 22.71 -35.52
CA LEU A 202 30.56 22.41 -34.35
C LEU A 202 31.35 22.75 -33.08
N SER A 203 30.88 23.76 -32.36
CA SER A 203 31.24 23.98 -30.96
C SER A 203 30.75 22.80 -30.11
N GLY A 204 31.33 22.65 -28.91
CA GLY A 204 30.86 21.66 -27.94
C GLY A 204 29.35 21.81 -27.66
N GLU A 205 28.86 23.04 -27.54
CA GLU A 205 27.44 23.34 -27.31
C GLU A 205 26.54 22.93 -28.48
N HIS A 206 26.96 23.09 -29.75
CA HIS A 206 26.19 22.59 -30.89
C HIS A 206 26.03 21.07 -30.85
N PHE A 207 27.12 20.36 -30.56
CA PHE A 207 27.10 18.90 -30.45
C PHE A 207 26.31 18.43 -29.22
N ALA A 208 26.45 19.08 -28.07
CA ALA A 208 25.67 18.82 -26.86
C ALA A 208 24.16 19.06 -27.08
N THR A 209 23.80 20.09 -27.86
CA THR A 209 22.40 20.38 -28.23
C THR A 209 21.82 19.30 -29.14
N ILE A 210 22.60 18.77 -30.10
CA ILE A 210 22.21 17.58 -30.87
C ILE A 210 22.04 16.38 -29.95
N LEU A 211 22.95 16.11 -29.02
CA LEU A 211 22.81 14.96 -28.12
C LEU A 211 21.55 15.07 -27.22
N ARG A 212 21.23 16.28 -26.76
CA ARG A 212 20.03 16.56 -25.95
C ARG A 212 18.70 16.52 -26.73
N SER A 213 18.70 16.66 -28.06
CA SER A 213 17.47 16.50 -28.86
C SER A 213 16.97 15.05 -28.93
N HIS A 214 17.86 14.08 -28.69
CA HIS A 214 17.58 12.65 -28.72
C HIS A 214 17.08 12.11 -27.37
N ILE A 215 16.88 12.96 -26.37
CA ILE A 215 16.47 12.57 -25.01
C ILE A 215 15.21 13.36 -24.64
N VAL A 216 14.13 12.65 -24.31
CA VAL A 216 12.93 13.19 -23.65
C VAL A 216 12.98 12.75 -22.19
N MET A 217 12.68 13.66 -21.26
CA MET A 217 12.64 13.37 -19.82
C MET A 217 11.20 13.22 -19.31
N CYS A 218 11.05 12.98 -18.00
CA CYS A 218 9.76 12.86 -17.28
C CYS A 218 8.87 11.67 -17.68
N HIS A 219 9.11 11.00 -18.81
CA HIS A 219 8.29 9.90 -19.29
C HIS A 219 9.13 8.75 -19.86
N THR A 220 8.69 7.52 -19.61
CA THR A 220 9.13 6.30 -20.30
C THR A 220 8.06 5.96 -21.33
N LEU A 221 8.33 6.19 -22.62
CA LEU A 221 7.34 6.02 -23.69
C LEU A 221 7.53 4.67 -24.38
N LEU A 222 6.54 3.77 -24.27
CA LEU A 222 6.56 2.50 -24.96
C LEU A 222 6.26 2.69 -26.46
N PRO A 223 6.57 1.71 -27.33
CA PRO A 223 6.18 1.76 -28.74
C PRO A 223 4.68 2.01 -28.99
N VAL A 224 3.81 1.58 -28.06
CA VAL A 224 2.37 1.86 -28.10
C VAL A 224 2.01 3.33 -27.79
N ASP A 225 2.84 4.03 -27.03
CA ASP A 225 2.66 5.47 -26.74
C ASP A 225 3.16 6.32 -27.91
N LEU A 226 4.23 5.87 -28.57
CA LEU A 226 4.83 6.52 -29.74
C LEU A 226 4.03 6.28 -31.03
N SER A 227 3.25 5.20 -31.12
CA SER A 227 2.41 4.92 -32.30
C SER A 227 1.26 5.92 -32.48
N ARG A 228 0.85 6.61 -31.40
CA ARG A 228 -0.15 7.67 -31.42
C ARG A 228 0.51 9.00 -31.80
N PRO A 229 0.01 9.74 -32.81
CA PRO A 229 0.57 11.04 -33.17
C PRO A 229 0.47 12.05 -32.03
N ARG A 230 1.61 12.58 -31.58
CA ARG A 230 1.72 13.57 -30.50
C ARG A 230 3.04 14.33 -30.54
N ASN A 231 3.10 15.42 -29.77
CA ASN A 231 4.31 16.22 -29.59
C ASN A 231 5.04 15.80 -28.30
N LEU A 232 6.36 15.73 -28.35
CA LEU A 232 7.25 15.44 -27.21
C LEU A 232 8.32 16.53 -27.13
N THR A 233 8.59 17.10 -25.94
CA THR A 233 9.63 18.13 -25.80
C THR A 233 10.92 17.53 -25.21
N SER A 234 12.00 17.55 -26.00
CA SER A 234 13.32 17.00 -25.62
C SER A 234 14.09 17.85 -24.60
N LEU A 235 15.20 17.36 -24.06
CA LEU A 235 16.11 18.12 -23.18
C LEU A 235 16.64 19.39 -23.87
N SER A 236 16.83 19.37 -25.19
CA SER A 236 17.24 20.55 -25.94
C SER A 236 16.15 21.63 -26.07
N GLY A 237 14.89 21.29 -25.77
CA GLY A 237 13.71 22.12 -26.09
C GLY A 237 13.17 21.89 -27.50
N LEU A 238 13.84 21.08 -28.34
CA LEU A 238 13.27 20.66 -29.63
C LEU A 238 12.00 19.85 -29.40
N VAL A 239 10.92 20.28 -30.04
CA VAL A 239 9.67 19.51 -30.16
C VAL A 239 9.87 18.42 -31.22
N LEU A 240 9.62 17.18 -30.82
CA LEU A 240 9.59 16.00 -31.68
C LEU A 240 8.13 15.63 -31.94
N THR A 241 7.78 15.35 -33.20
CA THR A 241 6.48 14.79 -33.56
C THR A 241 6.59 13.28 -33.71
N THR A 242 5.62 12.54 -33.17
CA THR A 242 5.48 11.11 -33.42
C THR A 242 4.49 10.85 -34.56
N SER A 243 4.72 9.79 -35.32
CA SER A 243 3.72 9.24 -36.24
C SER A 243 3.94 7.74 -36.46
N SER A 244 2.94 7.04 -36.98
CA SER A 244 3.07 5.64 -37.39
C SER A 244 2.44 5.42 -38.75
N SER A 245 3.12 4.61 -39.57
CA SER A 245 2.66 4.22 -40.91
C SER A 245 3.16 2.82 -41.23
N GLN A 246 2.29 1.97 -41.77
CA GLN A 246 2.60 0.58 -42.16
C GLN A 246 3.27 -0.27 -41.06
N GLY A 247 3.00 0.01 -39.78
CA GLY A 247 3.60 -0.67 -38.63
C GLY A 247 4.96 -0.11 -38.17
N HIS A 248 5.55 0.82 -38.91
CA HIS A 248 6.73 1.58 -38.50
C HIS A 248 6.34 2.79 -37.63
N ILE A 249 7.26 3.24 -36.78
CA ILE A 249 7.11 4.41 -35.91
C ILE A 249 8.19 5.43 -36.32
N PHE A 250 7.79 6.68 -36.52
CA PHE A 250 8.68 7.76 -36.93
C PHE A 250 8.71 8.87 -35.87
N ILE A 251 9.91 9.40 -35.61
CA ILE A 251 10.18 10.55 -34.76
C ILE A 251 10.71 11.66 -35.67
N ASN A 252 9.91 12.70 -35.91
CA ASN A 252 10.05 13.63 -37.03
C ASN A 252 10.15 12.89 -38.38
N GLN A 253 11.37 12.64 -38.87
CA GLN A 253 11.65 11.92 -40.12
C GLN A 253 12.47 10.63 -39.88
N ALA A 254 12.91 10.37 -38.64
CA ALA A 254 13.74 9.23 -38.27
C ALA A 254 12.88 8.00 -37.94
N ASN A 255 13.19 6.84 -38.53
CA ASN A 255 12.48 5.59 -38.31
C ASN A 255 13.01 4.87 -37.06
N VAL A 256 12.11 4.40 -36.19
CA VAL A 256 12.46 3.58 -35.02
C VAL A 256 12.71 2.14 -35.46
N THR A 257 13.99 1.83 -35.69
CA THR A 257 14.46 0.52 -36.14
C THR A 257 14.45 -0.57 -35.05
N TYR A 258 14.56 -0.16 -33.78
CA TYR A 258 14.47 -1.05 -32.63
C TYR A 258 13.90 -0.29 -31.42
N SER A 259 13.22 -1.00 -30.53
CA SER A 259 12.85 -0.50 -29.19
C SER A 259 13.17 -1.57 -28.16
N ASP A 260 13.83 -1.17 -27.07
CA ASP A 260 14.05 -2.02 -25.91
C ASP A 260 12.84 -2.00 -24.98
N GLU A 261 12.86 -2.86 -23.97
CA GLU A 261 11.93 -2.81 -22.86
C GLU A 261 12.38 -1.80 -21.79
N VAL A 262 11.51 -1.56 -20.80
CA VAL A 262 11.79 -0.64 -19.68
C VAL A 262 13.08 -1.04 -18.94
N SER A 263 13.93 -0.03 -18.76
CA SER A 263 15.21 -0.02 -18.07
C SER A 263 15.09 0.80 -16.77
N VAL A 264 16.07 0.68 -15.86
CA VAL A 264 16.02 1.19 -14.47
C VAL A 264 15.61 2.68 -14.36
N ASN A 265 16.03 3.50 -15.32
CA ASN A 265 15.75 4.94 -15.35
C ASN A 265 15.16 5.41 -16.70
N GLY A 266 14.52 4.53 -17.48
CA GLY A 266 13.97 4.93 -18.78
C GLY A 266 13.78 3.81 -19.80
N ILE A 267 13.78 4.18 -21.09
CA ILE A 267 13.68 3.28 -22.25
C ILE A 267 14.60 3.74 -23.38
N LEU A 268 15.03 2.79 -24.21
CA LEU A 268 15.91 2.99 -25.36
C LEU A 268 15.19 2.63 -26.66
N HIS A 269 15.16 3.56 -27.61
CA HIS A 269 14.78 3.33 -29.00
C HIS A 269 15.99 3.59 -29.89
N VAL A 270 16.13 2.87 -31.00
CA VAL A 270 17.21 3.07 -31.97
C VAL A 270 16.65 3.63 -33.25
N VAL A 271 17.13 4.80 -33.66
CA VAL A 271 16.66 5.51 -34.85
C VAL A 271 17.69 5.49 -35.98
N ASP A 272 17.21 5.48 -37.23
CA ASP A 272 18.04 5.41 -38.44
C ASP A 272 18.70 6.74 -38.86
N GLN A 273 18.35 7.85 -38.19
CA GLN A 273 18.80 9.20 -38.49
C GLN A 273 19.07 9.99 -37.20
N VAL A 274 19.92 11.01 -37.28
CA VAL A 274 20.21 11.93 -36.17
C VAL A 274 19.20 13.08 -36.18
N LEU A 275 18.54 13.30 -35.04
CA LEU A 275 17.56 14.37 -34.80
C LEU A 275 18.27 15.72 -34.65
N VAL A 276 18.34 16.51 -35.72
CA VAL A 276 19.02 17.83 -35.72
C VAL A 276 18.00 18.96 -35.53
N PRO A 277 18.15 19.86 -34.54
CA PRO A 277 17.31 21.05 -34.39
C PRO A 277 17.47 22.03 -35.58
N PRO A 278 16.38 22.64 -36.09
CA PRO A 278 16.43 23.45 -37.31
C PRO A 278 17.28 24.73 -37.17
N ASP A 279 17.27 25.36 -35.99
CA ASP A 279 17.98 26.61 -35.72
C ASP A 279 19.50 26.48 -35.51
N ILE A 280 20.06 25.26 -35.55
CA ILE A 280 21.50 25.02 -35.31
C ILE A 280 22.43 25.74 -36.32
N ASN A 281 21.89 26.11 -37.48
CA ASN A 281 22.60 26.88 -38.51
C ASN A 281 22.55 28.41 -38.28
N ARG A 282 21.69 28.90 -37.37
CA ARG A 282 21.55 30.33 -37.02
C ARG A 282 22.50 30.78 -35.91
N THR A 283 22.95 29.86 -35.06
CA THR A 283 23.90 30.11 -33.95
C THR A 283 25.35 30.17 -34.45
N SER A 284 25.64 31.09 -35.36
CA SER A 284 26.94 31.22 -36.00
C SER A 284 28.04 31.78 -35.07
N GLY A 285 28.97 30.89 -34.68
CA GLY A 285 30.38 31.25 -34.47
C GLY A 285 30.76 32.14 -33.27
N ALA A 286 29.97 32.16 -32.20
CA ALA A 286 30.33 32.91 -30.99
C ALA A 286 31.18 32.08 -30.00
N CYS A 287 32.21 32.70 -29.43
CA CYS A 287 32.71 32.33 -28.10
C CYS A 287 31.61 32.54 -27.04
N GLN A 288 31.80 32.04 -25.81
CA GLN A 288 30.83 32.10 -24.71
C GLN A 288 30.06 33.43 -24.67
N LEU A 289 28.77 33.37 -25.00
CA LEU A 289 27.88 34.53 -25.05
C LEU A 289 27.66 35.08 -23.63
N ASN A 290 27.75 36.39 -23.46
CA ASN A 290 27.40 37.02 -22.19
C ASN A 290 25.88 36.98 -21.99
N LEU A 291 25.44 37.16 -20.74
CA LEU A 291 24.01 37.17 -20.40
C LEU A 291 23.21 38.22 -21.20
N SER A 292 23.82 39.36 -21.53
CA SER A 292 23.28 40.37 -22.45
C SER A 292 22.97 39.80 -23.84
N ASP A 293 23.94 39.08 -24.41
CA ASP A 293 23.89 38.55 -25.77
C ASP A 293 22.89 37.38 -25.84
N VAL A 294 22.82 36.57 -24.79
CA VAL A 294 21.80 35.52 -24.60
C VAL A 294 20.41 36.14 -24.54
N ALA A 295 20.21 37.19 -23.73
CA ALA A 295 18.91 37.81 -23.57
C ALA A 295 18.42 38.49 -24.86
N GLU A 296 19.30 39.21 -25.56
CA GLU A 296 18.94 39.89 -26.81
C GLU A 296 18.69 38.92 -27.97
N ARG A 297 19.48 37.83 -28.10
CA ARG A 297 19.31 36.85 -29.20
C ARG A 297 18.07 35.97 -29.05
N HIS A 298 17.58 35.76 -27.83
CA HIS A 298 16.54 34.77 -27.54
C HIS A 298 15.19 35.34 -27.06
N GLY A 299 15.07 36.67 -26.92
CA GLY A 299 13.80 37.34 -26.60
C GLY A 299 13.52 37.49 -25.09
N TYR A 300 14.55 37.89 -24.33
CA TYR A 300 14.49 38.16 -22.88
C TYR A 300 15.02 39.57 -22.53
N LYS A 301 15.03 40.48 -23.51
CA LYS A 301 15.76 41.75 -23.43
C LYS A 301 15.19 42.71 -22.38
N THR A 302 13.88 42.68 -22.19
CA THR A 302 13.16 43.51 -21.21
C THR A 302 13.44 43.04 -19.80
N PHE A 303 13.44 41.72 -19.54
CA PHE A 303 13.78 41.19 -18.22
C PHE A 303 15.25 41.43 -17.87
N TYR A 304 16.17 41.25 -18.84
CA TYR A 304 17.58 41.58 -18.66
C TYR A 304 17.77 43.06 -18.28
N LYS A 305 17.10 43.99 -18.98
CA LYS A 305 17.14 45.41 -18.64
C LYS A 305 16.60 45.71 -17.24
N LEU A 306 15.53 45.05 -16.81
CA LEU A 306 15.04 45.21 -15.43
C LEU A 306 16.06 44.75 -14.39
N LEU A 307 16.84 43.69 -14.65
CA LEU A 307 17.96 43.28 -13.79
C LEU A 307 19.11 44.32 -13.80
N GLU A 308 19.33 45.00 -14.92
CA GLU A 308 20.36 46.02 -15.13
C GLU A 308 20.00 47.35 -14.45
N ASP A 309 18.86 47.97 -14.82
CA ASP A 309 18.35 49.25 -14.30
C ASP A 309 18.00 49.21 -12.80
N SER A 310 17.77 48.01 -12.25
CA SER A 310 17.54 47.80 -10.82
C SER A 310 18.82 47.71 -9.98
N GLY A 311 19.96 47.36 -10.59
CA GLY A 311 21.22 47.02 -9.91
C GLY A 311 21.36 45.54 -9.50
N VAL A 312 20.36 44.68 -9.80
CA VAL A 312 20.42 43.26 -9.43
C VAL A 312 21.55 42.53 -10.16
N LEU A 313 21.88 42.89 -11.40
CA LEU A 313 23.01 42.28 -12.13
C LEU A 313 24.36 42.41 -11.40
N ASP A 314 24.58 43.45 -10.58
CA ASP A 314 25.84 43.59 -9.85
C ASP A 314 25.91 42.65 -8.63
N LEU A 315 24.80 42.48 -7.91
CA LEU A 315 24.65 41.44 -6.89
C LEU A 315 24.87 40.04 -7.49
N LEU A 316 24.38 39.79 -8.72
CA LEU A 316 24.59 38.52 -9.42
C LEU A 316 26.07 38.23 -9.78
N LYS A 317 26.93 39.25 -9.86
CA LYS A 317 28.36 39.08 -10.17
C LYS A 317 29.20 38.69 -8.93
N GLU A 318 28.65 38.77 -7.72
CA GLU A 318 29.38 38.41 -6.50
C GLU A 318 29.69 36.91 -6.41
N GLU A 319 30.92 36.56 -6.00
CA GLU A 319 31.39 35.16 -5.92
C GLU A 319 30.51 34.28 -5.00
N VAL A 320 29.81 34.86 -4.02
CA VAL A 320 28.89 34.15 -3.12
C VAL A 320 27.61 33.65 -3.83
N HIS A 321 27.23 34.27 -4.94
CA HIS A 321 26.07 33.90 -5.74
C HIS A 321 26.43 33.08 -6.99
N GLN A 322 27.73 32.88 -7.26
CA GLN A 322 28.25 32.23 -8.46
C GLN A 322 28.61 30.74 -8.23
N PRO A 323 28.36 29.83 -9.19
CA PRO A 323 27.57 30.04 -10.41
C PRO A 323 26.07 30.11 -10.08
N LEU A 324 25.25 30.60 -11.01
CA LEU A 324 23.80 30.76 -10.80
C LEU A 324 22.94 30.20 -11.93
N THR A 325 21.67 29.96 -11.62
CA THR A 325 20.65 29.55 -12.58
C THR A 325 19.55 30.60 -12.66
N LEU A 326 19.26 31.10 -13.87
CA LEU A 326 18.25 32.14 -14.12
C LEU A 326 17.00 31.57 -14.79
N LEU A 327 15.84 32.09 -14.39
CA LEU A 327 14.58 31.92 -15.12
C LEU A 327 14.25 33.27 -15.78
N LEU A 328 14.13 33.31 -17.10
CA LEU A 328 13.95 34.54 -17.88
C LEU A 328 12.54 34.56 -18.49
N PRO A 329 11.62 35.40 -17.97
CA PRO A 329 10.36 35.75 -18.64
C PRO A 329 10.63 36.27 -20.04
N SER A 330 10.00 35.67 -21.05
CA SER A 330 10.09 36.16 -22.42
C SER A 330 9.53 37.58 -22.52
N ASP A 331 10.03 38.34 -23.50
CA ASP A 331 9.53 39.68 -23.80
C ASP A 331 8.01 39.65 -24.07
N GLN A 332 7.51 38.59 -24.73
CA GLN A 332 6.08 38.32 -24.92
C GLN A 332 5.33 38.09 -23.60
N ALA A 333 5.91 37.37 -22.64
CA ALA A 333 5.28 37.13 -21.34
C ALA A 333 5.14 38.46 -20.55
N LEU A 334 6.18 39.29 -20.56
CA LEU A 334 6.14 40.63 -19.96
C LEU A 334 5.16 41.56 -20.68
N ASP A 335 5.07 41.48 -22.01
CA ASP A 335 4.09 42.23 -22.78
C ASP A 335 2.64 41.78 -22.54
N SER A 336 2.42 40.51 -22.17
CA SER A 336 1.10 39.97 -21.86
C SER A 336 0.54 40.36 -20.47
N LEU A 337 1.33 40.97 -19.58
CA LEU A 337 0.89 41.36 -18.24
C LEU A 337 -0.26 42.37 -18.26
N LEU A 338 -1.18 42.26 -17.30
CA LEU A 338 -2.34 43.16 -17.18
C LEU A 338 -1.90 44.63 -16.98
N PRO A 339 -2.64 45.63 -17.52
CA PRO A 339 -2.27 47.04 -17.38
C PRO A 339 -2.10 47.49 -15.92
N GLU A 340 -2.99 47.05 -15.02
CA GLU A 340 -2.87 47.31 -13.58
C GLU A 340 -1.58 46.73 -12.99
N GLN A 341 -1.21 45.50 -13.36
CA GLN A 341 0.00 44.85 -12.89
C GLN A 341 1.27 45.52 -13.43
N LYS A 342 1.28 45.94 -14.71
CA LYS A 342 2.38 46.75 -15.27
C LYS A 342 2.51 48.10 -14.57
N ASN A 343 1.39 48.81 -14.41
CA ASN A 343 1.35 50.11 -13.73
C ASN A 343 1.84 50.01 -12.29
N PHE A 344 1.43 48.97 -11.55
CA PHE A 344 1.93 48.69 -10.20
C PHE A 344 3.44 48.38 -10.22
N LEU A 345 3.86 47.35 -10.98
CA LEU A 345 5.21 46.80 -10.92
C LEU A 345 6.30 47.78 -11.37
N PHE A 346 5.96 48.65 -12.32
CA PHE A 346 6.87 49.67 -12.87
C PHE A 346 6.64 51.08 -12.27
N HIS A 347 5.78 51.22 -11.24
CA HIS A 347 5.68 52.48 -10.52
C HIS A 347 6.96 52.79 -9.75
N ARG A 348 7.37 54.07 -9.73
CA ARG A 348 8.63 54.50 -9.10
C ARG A 348 8.70 54.14 -7.61
N GLU A 349 7.57 54.17 -6.92
CA GLU A 349 7.45 53.88 -5.49
C GLU A 349 7.52 52.37 -5.20
N ASN A 350 7.12 51.53 -6.16
CA ASN A 350 7.09 50.06 -6.02
C ASN A 350 8.42 49.40 -6.43
N ARG A 351 9.51 50.16 -6.53
CA ARG A 351 10.86 49.63 -6.82
C ARG A 351 11.31 48.52 -5.85
N PRO A 352 11.00 48.55 -4.53
CA PRO A 352 11.28 47.43 -3.63
C PRO A 352 10.57 46.13 -4.05
N GLN A 353 9.30 46.22 -4.43
CA GLN A 353 8.48 45.09 -4.87
C GLN A 353 9.01 44.51 -6.20
N LEU A 354 9.42 45.36 -7.14
CA LEU A 354 10.10 44.94 -8.37
C LEU A 354 11.41 44.16 -8.08
N LEU A 355 12.21 44.60 -7.12
CA LEU A 355 13.42 43.88 -6.71
C LEU A 355 13.10 42.46 -6.21
N GLU A 356 11.99 42.26 -5.49
CA GLU A 356 11.58 40.93 -5.03
C GLU A 356 11.18 40.00 -6.19
N TYR A 357 10.42 40.49 -7.18
CA TYR A 357 10.17 39.74 -8.42
C TYR A 357 11.50 39.35 -9.09
N LEU A 358 12.42 40.29 -9.27
CA LEU A 358 13.68 40.06 -9.98
C LEU A 358 14.56 39.01 -9.26
N LYS A 359 14.69 39.09 -7.93
CA LYS A 359 15.40 38.09 -7.12
C LYS A 359 14.74 36.70 -7.15
N PHE A 360 13.41 36.62 -7.25
CA PHE A 360 12.67 35.36 -7.24
C PHE A 360 12.89 34.51 -8.51
N HIS A 361 13.43 35.12 -9.57
CA HIS A 361 13.83 34.45 -10.81
C HIS A 361 15.27 33.89 -10.80
N VAL A 362 15.99 34.03 -9.68
CA VAL A 362 17.41 33.68 -9.55
C VAL A 362 17.58 32.54 -8.55
N LEU A 363 18.24 31.45 -8.94
CA LEU A 363 18.75 30.42 -8.03
C LEU A 363 20.27 30.61 -7.87
N PRO A 364 20.77 31.18 -6.75
CA PRO A 364 22.19 31.46 -6.55
C PRO A 364 23.00 30.20 -6.16
N ALA A 365 24.31 30.26 -6.36
CA ALA A 365 25.31 29.24 -5.96
C ALA A 365 25.11 27.82 -6.56
N GLN A 366 24.27 27.67 -7.58
CA GLN A 366 24.12 26.43 -8.34
C GLN A 366 23.88 26.69 -9.84
N LYS A 367 24.59 25.93 -10.71
CA LYS A 367 24.27 25.77 -12.13
C LYS A 367 23.54 24.44 -12.30
N VAL A 368 22.29 24.46 -12.77
CA VAL A 368 21.47 23.24 -12.94
C VAL A 368 21.08 23.07 -14.41
N TYR A 369 21.13 21.83 -14.92
CA TYR A 369 20.67 21.47 -16.26
C TYR A 369 19.21 21.00 -16.25
N ALA A 370 18.53 21.01 -17.40
CA ALA A 370 17.10 20.71 -17.50
C ALA A 370 16.74 19.33 -16.90
N GLU A 371 17.60 18.34 -17.17
CA GLU A 371 17.53 16.97 -16.68
C GLU A 371 17.53 16.83 -15.14
N ASP A 372 18.06 17.81 -14.39
CA ASP A 372 18.14 17.79 -12.92
C ASP A 372 17.12 18.72 -12.22
N LEU A 373 16.49 19.68 -12.94
CA LEU A 373 15.56 20.66 -12.35
C LEU A 373 14.43 20.00 -11.53
N VAL A 374 13.78 18.98 -12.10
CA VAL A 374 12.68 18.23 -11.47
C VAL A 374 13.13 17.30 -10.33
N HIS A 375 14.41 17.33 -9.97
CA HIS A 375 14.99 16.60 -8.84
C HIS A 375 15.54 17.54 -7.74
N LEU A 376 15.46 18.87 -7.94
CA LEU A 376 15.83 19.86 -6.91
C LEU A 376 14.83 19.86 -5.76
N ALA A 377 15.30 19.60 -4.54
CA ALA A 377 14.48 19.60 -3.33
C ALA A 377 14.26 21.01 -2.79
N SER A 378 13.17 21.68 -3.22
CA SER A 378 12.77 23.02 -2.75
C SER A 378 13.88 24.08 -2.89
N PRO A 379 14.47 24.27 -4.09
CA PRO A 379 15.58 25.20 -4.29
C PRO A 379 15.17 26.63 -3.95
N ARG A 380 15.92 27.27 -3.04
CA ARG A 380 15.68 28.65 -2.64
C ARG A 380 16.19 29.62 -3.70
N THR A 381 15.40 30.67 -3.93
CA THR A 381 15.77 31.79 -4.80
C THR A 381 16.67 32.78 -4.08
N LEU A 382 17.21 33.77 -4.80
CA LEU A 382 17.86 34.95 -4.22
C LEU A 382 16.88 35.83 -3.42
N GLN A 383 15.56 35.63 -3.61
CA GLN A 383 14.51 36.21 -2.76
C GLN A 383 14.30 35.40 -1.47
N GLY A 384 14.93 34.24 -1.32
CA GLY A 384 14.84 33.39 -0.14
C GLY A 384 13.69 32.38 -0.17
N SER A 385 12.55 32.71 -0.81
CA SER A 385 11.44 31.78 -0.99
C SER A 385 11.80 30.65 -2.00
N PRO A 386 11.26 29.43 -1.83
CA PRO A 386 11.57 28.32 -2.73
C PRO A 386 10.80 28.38 -4.05
N LEU A 387 11.34 27.73 -5.07
CA LEU A 387 10.59 27.29 -6.25
C LEU A 387 10.30 25.78 -6.15
N SER A 388 9.32 25.31 -6.92
CA SER A 388 9.19 23.90 -7.27
C SER A 388 9.29 23.71 -8.78
N PHE A 389 9.68 22.50 -9.21
CA PHE A 389 9.77 22.12 -10.62
C PHE A 389 9.03 20.80 -10.81
N ARG A 390 8.10 20.75 -11.75
CA ARG A 390 7.26 19.58 -12.02
C ARG A 390 7.26 19.21 -13.50
N CYS A 391 7.16 17.92 -13.76
CA CYS A 391 6.91 17.39 -15.09
C CYS A 391 5.52 17.80 -15.59
N GLY A 392 5.39 18.00 -16.90
CA GLY A 392 4.11 18.04 -17.60
C GLY A 392 3.37 16.70 -17.51
N GLY A 393 2.05 16.73 -17.71
CA GLY A 393 1.22 15.54 -17.77
C GLY A 393 1.29 14.82 -19.13
N THR A 394 0.36 13.88 -19.35
CA THR A 394 0.26 13.05 -20.56
C THR A 394 0.16 13.85 -21.86
N ASP A 395 -0.32 15.09 -21.82
CA ASP A 395 -0.55 15.94 -22.99
C ASP A 395 0.55 17.00 -23.19
N ALA A 396 1.51 17.06 -22.26
CA ALA A 396 2.66 17.94 -22.25
C ALA A 396 3.95 17.11 -22.01
N VAL A 397 4.14 16.08 -22.84
CA VAL A 397 5.16 15.05 -22.61
C VAL A 397 6.58 15.62 -22.72
N GLY A 398 7.33 15.50 -21.63
CA GLY A 398 8.68 16.07 -21.53
C GLY A 398 8.69 17.57 -21.27
N GLU A 399 7.55 18.22 -21.04
CA GLU A 399 7.51 19.59 -20.54
C GLU A 399 7.92 19.69 -19.07
N ILE A 400 8.49 20.84 -18.72
CA ILE A 400 8.86 21.21 -17.35
C ILE A 400 8.13 22.50 -17.01
N PHE A 401 7.46 22.50 -15.85
CA PHE A 401 6.76 23.66 -15.32
C PHE A 401 7.39 24.09 -13.99
N VAL A 402 7.34 25.39 -13.73
CA VAL A 402 7.79 26.03 -12.50
C VAL A 402 6.58 26.31 -11.61
N ASN A 403 6.74 26.12 -10.30
CA ASN A 403 5.69 26.15 -9.29
C ASN A 403 4.52 25.21 -9.67
N ASP A 404 3.29 25.52 -9.27
CA ASP A 404 2.15 24.58 -9.34
C ASP A 404 1.61 24.29 -10.75
N GLY A 405 2.38 24.59 -11.81
CA GLY A 405 2.06 24.26 -13.20
C GLY A 405 1.64 25.45 -14.07
N ALA A 406 1.60 26.66 -13.49
CA ALA A 406 1.16 27.87 -14.17
C ALA A 406 2.19 28.49 -15.14
N CYS A 407 3.44 28.02 -15.12
CA CYS A 407 4.55 28.62 -15.86
C CYS A 407 5.43 27.52 -16.48
N ARG A 408 5.76 27.59 -17.77
CA ARG A 408 6.47 26.52 -18.49
C ARG A 408 7.84 26.98 -18.97
N ILE A 409 8.80 26.05 -18.95
CA ILE A 409 10.17 26.26 -19.46
C ILE A 409 10.21 26.05 -20.98
N VAL A 410 10.12 27.14 -21.72
CA VAL A 410 10.11 27.18 -23.19
C VAL A 410 11.51 27.13 -23.83
N GLN A 411 12.57 27.52 -23.11
CA GLN A 411 13.97 27.35 -23.56
C GLN A 411 14.83 26.81 -22.41
N ARG A 412 15.69 25.82 -22.69
CA ARG A 412 16.22 24.91 -21.65
C ARG A 412 17.73 24.96 -21.41
N HIS A 413 18.48 25.57 -22.31
CA HIS A 413 19.95 25.46 -22.34
C HIS A 413 20.61 26.75 -22.83
N LEU A 414 20.43 27.84 -22.07
CA LEU A 414 21.02 29.15 -22.39
C LEU A 414 22.26 29.39 -21.51
N GLY A 415 23.38 28.76 -21.86
CA GLY A 415 24.64 28.88 -21.11
C GLY A 415 25.34 30.23 -21.31
N PHE A 416 25.90 30.79 -20.24
CA PHE A 416 26.68 32.04 -20.24
C PHE A 416 27.79 32.01 -19.17
N PRO A 417 28.84 32.85 -19.24
CA PRO A 417 29.85 32.99 -18.20
C PRO A 417 29.23 33.26 -16.82
N GLY A 418 29.33 32.29 -15.91
CA GLY A 418 28.76 32.35 -14.56
C GLY A 418 27.45 31.59 -14.34
N GLY A 419 26.86 30.96 -15.36
CA GLY A 419 25.59 30.27 -15.12
C GLY A 419 24.93 29.51 -16.27
N MET A 420 23.64 29.28 -16.07
CA MET A 420 22.70 28.80 -17.07
C MET A 420 21.38 29.55 -16.94
N ALA A 421 20.79 29.95 -18.05
CA ALA A 421 19.45 30.52 -18.09
C ALA A 421 18.45 29.55 -18.73
N PHE A 422 17.20 29.70 -18.30
CA PHE A 422 16.03 29.00 -18.79
C PHE A 422 15.00 30.04 -19.20
N GLY A 423 14.46 29.94 -20.41
CA GLY A 423 13.37 30.79 -20.86
C GLY A 423 12.04 30.28 -20.33
N ILE A 424 11.21 31.17 -19.77
CA ILE A 424 9.86 30.85 -19.28
C ILE A 424 8.78 31.72 -19.95
N ASP A 425 7.56 31.20 -20.07
CA ASP A 425 6.41 31.88 -20.69
C ASP A 425 5.50 32.64 -19.70
N CYS A 426 5.98 32.89 -18.48
CA CYS A 426 5.33 33.74 -17.48
C CYS A 426 6.33 34.67 -16.76
N LEU A 427 5.82 35.62 -15.97
CA LEU A 427 6.55 36.26 -14.87
C LEU A 427 6.23 35.52 -13.56
N LEU A 428 7.24 35.02 -12.84
CA LEU A 428 7.04 34.35 -11.56
C LEU A 428 6.77 35.38 -10.45
N THR A 429 5.60 35.28 -9.81
CA THR A 429 5.22 36.10 -8.66
C THR A 429 5.76 35.50 -7.36
N PRO A 430 6.52 36.24 -6.53
CA PRO A 430 6.94 35.76 -5.22
C PRO A 430 5.72 35.64 -4.28
N PRO A 431 5.68 34.64 -3.37
CA PRO A 431 4.54 34.43 -2.46
C PRO A 431 4.36 35.54 -1.42
N SER A 432 5.37 36.40 -1.23
CA SER A 432 5.46 37.41 -0.19
C SER A 432 6.00 38.73 -0.74
N LEU A 433 5.24 39.36 -1.63
CA LEU A 433 5.64 40.58 -2.33
C LEU A 433 5.82 41.76 -1.37
N GLY A 434 7.07 42.06 -1.02
CA GLY A 434 7.42 43.07 -0.01
C GLY A 434 7.29 42.58 1.45
N GLY A 435 7.07 41.28 1.67
CA GLY A 435 6.95 40.69 3.00
C GLY A 435 8.28 40.31 3.67
N ARG A 436 9.38 40.27 2.92
CA ARG A 436 10.71 39.95 3.44
C ARG A 436 11.50 41.20 3.79
N CYS A 437 12.00 41.21 5.03
CA CYS A 437 12.89 42.21 5.60
C CYS A 437 14.20 41.53 6.09
N ASP A 438 14.69 40.56 5.30
CA ASP A 438 15.87 39.74 5.62
C ASP A 438 17.12 40.62 5.82
N VAL A 439 17.89 40.35 6.89
CA VAL A 439 19.04 41.18 7.30
C VAL A 439 20.35 40.44 7.03
N GLN A 440 21.22 41.04 6.22
CA GLN A 440 22.55 40.47 5.95
C GLN A 440 23.52 40.77 7.11
N THR A 441 23.89 39.76 7.88
CA THR A 441 24.90 39.86 8.95
C THR A 441 26.23 39.31 8.44
N THR A 442 27.29 40.12 8.49
CA THR A 442 28.64 39.67 8.10
C THR A 442 29.41 39.14 9.31
N PHE A 443 29.97 37.95 9.20
CA PHE A 443 30.79 37.31 10.23
C PHE A 443 32.22 37.11 9.72
N ASP A 444 33.19 37.69 10.42
CA ASP A 444 34.61 37.56 10.10
C ASP A 444 35.22 36.36 10.83
N PHE A 445 35.87 35.47 10.09
CA PHE A 445 36.64 34.33 10.59
C PHE A 445 38.05 34.33 10.00
N SER A 446 39.02 33.84 10.77
CA SER A 446 40.43 33.86 10.35
C SER A 446 40.95 32.47 10.02
N MET A 447 41.45 32.30 8.81
CA MET A 447 42.09 31.05 8.34
C MET A 447 43.34 30.70 9.17
N ALA A 448 43.81 29.47 9.03
CA ALA A 448 45.06 29.01 9.61
C ALA A 448 46.28 29.63 8.87
N CYS A 449 47.39 29.87 9.58
CA CYS A 449 48.57 30.51 9.01
C CYS A 449 49.33 29.58 8.06
N ALA A 450 49.10 29.69 6.75
CA ALA A 450 49.75 28.90 5.70
C ALA A 450 50.84 29.71 4.97
N MET A 451 51.50 29.12 3.96
CA MET A 451 52.35 29.89 3.04
C MET A 451 51.46 30.83 2.20
N CYS A 452 51.89 32.07 1.98
CA CYS A 452 51.09 33.08 1.27
C CYS A 452 50.68 32.70 -0.17
N SER A 453 51.38 31.76 -0.80
CA SER A 453 51.09 31.22 -2.15
C SER A 453 50.19 29.99 -2.16
N SER A 454 49.73 29.51 -0.99
CA SER A 454 48.97 28.27 -0.88
C SER A 454 47.46 28.45 -1.12
N SER A 455 46.78 27.37 -1.52
CA SER A 455 45.31 27.34 -1.58
C SER A 455 44.64 27.53 -0.21
N ALA A 456 45.32 27.14 0.88
CA ALA A 456 44.83 27.32 2.26
C ALA A 456 44.77 28.79 2.73
N THR A 457 45.36 29.71 1.97
CA THR A 457 45.24 31.17 2.16
C THR A 457 44.13 31.81 1.32
N ARG A 458 43.41 31.06 0.47
CA ARG A 458 42.16 31.52 -0.14
C ARG A 458 40.99 31.26 0.83
N CYS A 459 39.99 32.13 0.80
CA CYS A 459 38.78 31.94 1.57
C CYS A 459 37.93 30.79 1.02
N PRO A 460 37.18 30.06 1.87
CA PRO A 460 36.19 29.08 1.43
C PRO A 460 35.16 29.66 0.46
N GLN A 461 34.60 28.84 -0.43
CA GLN A 461 33.48 29.24 -1.29
C GLN A 461 32.33 29.80 -0.44
N GLY A 462 31.72 30.90 -0.89
CA GLY A 462 30.71 31.65 -0.13
C GLY A 462 31.27 32.65 0.88
N SER A 463 32.59 32.91 0.91
CA SER A 463 33.20 33.93 1.78
C SER A 463 34.26 34.77 1.07
N ARG A 464 34.26 36.09 1.31
CA ARG A 464 35.15 37.07 0.68
C ARG A 464 36.41 37.32 1.53
N GLY A 465 37.53 37.66 0.90
CA GLY A 465 38.73 38.09 1.63
C GLY A 465 38.59 39.52 2.18
N ALA A 466 38.92 39.71 3.46
CA ALA A 466 38.81 41.01 4.15
C ALA A 466 40.19 41.67 4.38
N GLU A 467 41.17 40.94 4.93
CA GLU A 467 42.52 41.46 5.19
C GLU A 467 43.57 40.32 5.14
N VAL A 468 44.80 40.65 4.74
CA VAL A 468 45.98 39.79 4.91
C VAL A 468 47.03 40.54 5.73
N ARG A 469 47.26 40.13 6.98
CA ARG A 469 48.23 40.80 7.85
C ARG A 469 49.69 40.49 7.45
N PRO A 470 50.58 41.49 7.43
CA PRO A 470 51.98 41.29 7.05
C PRO A 470 52.78 40.46 8.07
N PRO A 471 53.89 39.83 7.65
CA PRO A 471 54.56 38.80 8.44
C PRO A 471 55.46 39.37 9.56
N VAL A 472 55.43 38.71 10.73
CA VAL A 472 56.48 38.84 11.74
C VAL A 472 57.76 38.17 11.21
N ARG A 473 58.86 38.92 11.11
CA ARG A 473 60.15 38.39 10.64
C ARG A 473 60.81 37.50 11.70
N LEU A 474 60.70 36.18 11.55
CA LEU A 474 61.68 35.24 12.10
C LEU A 474 62.68 34.79 11.02
N HIS A 475 63.82 34.25 11.46
CA HIS A 475 65.07 34.13 10.70
C HIS A 475 65.11 33.02 9.60
N ARG A 476 64.00 32.77 8.87
CA ARG A 476 63.95 31.80 7.76
C ARG A 476 63.08 32.30 6.58
N PRO A 477 63.39 31.92 5.32
CA PRO A 477 62.87 32.60 4.12
C PRO A 477 61.46 32.15 3.66
N GLN A 478 60.52 31.91 4.59
CA GLN A 478 59.14 31.56 4.24
C GLN A 478 58.14 32.50 4.91
N LEU A 479 57.54 33.39 4.11
CA LEU A 479 56.44 34.23 4.54
C LEU A 479 55.20 33.35 4.78
N ARG A 480 54.72 33.35 6.02
CA ARG A 480 53.44 32.76 6.40
C ARG A 480 52.40 33.87 6.52
N CYS A 481 51.28 33.72 5.82
CA CYS A 481 50.18 34.67 5.83
C CYS A 481 48.98 34.10 6.60
N ARG A 482 48.14 35.00 7.12
CA ARG A 482 46.84 34.68 7.69
C ARG A 482 45.79 35.52 7.00
N SER A 483 44.85 34.87 6.33
CA SER A 483 43.73 35.54 5.66
C SER A 483 42.56 35.67 6.63
N ILE A 484 42.00 36.87 6.74
CA ILE A 484 40.69 37.11 7.35
C ILE A 484 39.65 36.99 6.24
N CYS A 485 38.62 36.18 6.46
CA CYS A 485 37.55 35.88 5.52
C CYS A 485 36.22 36.28 6.15
N ALA A 486 35.37 36.94 5.38
CA ALA A 486 34.06 37.40 5.80
C ALA A 486 32.97 36.56 5.11
N VAL A 487 32.08 35.94 5.89
CA VAL A 487 30.88 35.27 5.37
C VAL A 487 29.65 36.13 5.68
N SER A 488 28.92 36.51 4.65
CA SER A 488 27.67 37.26 4.78
C SER A 488 26.49 36.30 4.86
N VAL A 489 25.93 36.13 6.05
CA VAL A 489 24.77 35.25 6.29
C VAL A 489 23.51 36.10 6.34
N TRP A 490 22.55 35.79 5.47
CA TRP A 490 21.21 36.38 5.52
C TRP A 490 20.42 35.77 6.68
N GLN A 491 20.07 36.60 7.66
CA GLN A 491 19.11 36.24 8.71
C GLN A 491 17.70 36.48 8.16
N SER A 492 16.91 35.41 7.99
CA SER A 492 15.56 35.50 7.47
C SER A 492 14.61 36.17 8.46
N ARG A 493 13.91 37.21 8.01
CA ARG A 493 12.99 38.03 8.80
C ARG A 493 11.85 38.52 7.91
N CYS A 494 10.63 38.42 8.41
CA CYS A 494 9.50 39.08 7.77
C CYS A 494 9.39 40.54 8.21
N CYS A 495 8.82 41.36 7.34
CA CYS A 495 8.40 42.71 7.69
C CYS A 495 7.16 42.65 8.62
N HIS A 496 6.85 43.75 9.32
CA HIS A 496 5.66 43.83 10.15
C HIS A 496 4.38 43.59 9.31
N GLY A 497 3.43 42.84 9.86
CA GLY A 497 2.23 42.41 9.14
C GLY A 497 2.43 41.21 8.21
N TYR A 498 3.58 40.54 8.27
CA TYR A 498 3.89 39.31 7.54
C TYR A 498 4.50 38.23 8.44
N TYR A 499 4.17 36.95 8.21
CA TYR A 499 4.47 35.85 9.13
C TYR A 499 5.04 34.58 8.48
N GLY A 500 5.71 33.76 9.28
CA GLY A 500 6.20 32.43 8.93
C GLY A 500 7.42 32.40 7.99
N ARG A 501 7.89 31.19 7.66
CA ARG A 501 9.09 30.93 6.83
C ARG A 501 9.12 31.71 5.50
N ASP A 502 7.94 31.82 4.88
CA ASP A 502 7.79 32.39 3.55
C ASP A 502 7.18 33.81 3.58
N CYS A 503 6.99 34.38 4.78
CA CYS A 503 6.54 35.76 5.03
C CYS A 503 5.21 36.12 4.35
N LEU A 504 4.19 35.30 4.58
CA LEU A 504 2.84 35.54 4.07
C LEU A 504 2.19 36.72 4.81
N ALA A 505 1.33 37.49 4.14
CA ALA A 505 0.64 38.60 4.78
C ALA A 505 -0.32 38.10 5.86
N CYS A 506 -0.38 38.78 7.01
CA CYS A 506 -1.36 38.50 8.06
C CYS A 506 -2.80 38.56 7.52
N PRO A 507 -3.76 37.84 8.13
CA PRO A 507 -5.18 37.98 7.84
C PRO A 507 -5.61 39.46 7.89
N GLY A 508 -6.48 39.90 6.96
CA GLY A 508 -6.79 41.32 6.76
C GLY A 508 -5.82 42.06 5.83
N GLY A 509 -4.68 41.44 5.49
CA GLY A 509 -3.69 41.94 4.54
C GLY A 509 -2.64 42.86 5.18
N ALA A 510 -1.48 43.00 4.52
CA ALA A 510 -0.33 43.69 5.10
C ALA A 510 -0.51 45.21 5.34
N GLY A 511 -1.47 45.85 4.66
CA GLY A 511 -1.85 47.26 4.91
C GLY A 511 -2.89 47.44 6.02
N SER A 512 -3.48 46.33 6.51
CA SER A 512 -4.48 46.30 7.58
C SER A 512 -4.45 44.96 8.31
N PRO A 513 -3.34 44.60 9.01
CA PRO A 513 -3.25 43.34 9.73
C PRO A 513 -4.39 43.22 10.74
N CYS A 514 -5.03 42.05 10.79
CA CYS A 514 -6.21 41.78 11.61
C CYS A 514 -7.31 42.83 11.45
N SER A 515 -7.51 43.33 10.22
CA SER A 515 -8.46 44.40 9.86
C SER A 515 -8.28 45.73 10.61
N ASN A 516 -7.15 45.92 11.30
CA ASN A 516 -6.93 46.97 12.32
C ASN A 516 -7.86 46.86 13.56
N HIS A 517 -8.29 45.63 13.89
CA HIS A 517 -9.15 45.27 15.03
C HIS A 517 -8.55 44.11 15.84
N GLY A 518 -7.22 44.06 15.92
CA GLY A 518 -6.45 43.04 16.64
C GLY A 518 -4.97 43.07 16.30
N ASN A 519 -4.18 42.19 16.93
CA ASN A 519 -2.74 42.06 16.69
C ASN A 519 -2.38 40.69 16.10
N CYS A 520 -1.52 40.66 15.09
CA CYS A 520 -1.05 39.44 14.42
C CYS A 520 0.17 38.82 15.11
N ASP A 521 0.23 37.49 15.20
CA ASP A 521 1.46 36.74 15.49
C ASP A 521 2.38 36.73 14.25
N ASP A 522 3.15 37.81 14.08
CA ASP A 522 3.95 38.10 12.89
C ASP A 522 5.45 37.75 13.01
N GLY A 523 6.22 38.01 11.95
CA GLY A 523 7.63 37.65 11.86
C GLY A 523 7.86 36.19 11.43
N HIS A 524 9.14 35.85 11.19
CA HIS A 524 9.53 34.57 10.56
C HIS A 524 9.20 33.31 11.38
N LEU A 525 8.92 33.46 12.68
CA LEU A 525 8.49 32.36 13.57
C LEU A 525 6.99 32.44 13.94
N GLY A 526 6.33 33.56 13.65
CA GLY A 526 4.90 33.73 13.90
C GLY A 526 4.06 32.88 12.95
N ASN A 527 2.88 32.49 13.42
CA ASN A 527 1.94 31.63 12.72
C ASN A 527 0.79 32.39 12.02
N GLY A 528 0.72 33.72 12.18
CA GLY A 528 -0.27 34.57 11.52
C GLY A 528 -1.63 34.64 12.20
N THR A 529 -1.81 34.03 13.38
CA THR A 529 -3.06 34.12 14.14
C THR A 529 -3.31 35.56 14.58
N CYS A 530 -4.52 36.06 14.37
CA CYS A 530 -4.99 37.34 14.88
C CYS A 530 -5.57 37.18 16.29
N ALA A 531 -5.01 37.91 17.26
CA ALA A 531 -5.63 38.15 18.56
C ALA A 531 -6.52 39.39 18.45
N CYS A 532 -7.84 39.17 18.36
CA CYS A 532 -8.81 40.26 18.12
C CYS A 532 -9.09 41.11 19.36
N ASP A 533 -9.41 42.38 19.11
CA ASP A 533 -9.87 43.32 20.12
C ASP A 533 -11.27 42.92 20.66
N PRO A 534 -11.63 43.32 21.89
CA PRO A 534 -12.93 42.98 22.48
C PRO A 534 -14.11 43.41 21.60
N GLY A 535 -15.04 42.48 21.37
CA GLY A 535 -16.20 42.67 20.50
C GLY A 535 -15.99 42.25 19.04
N PHE A 536 -14.74 42.14 18.57
CA PHE A 536 -14.42 41.65 17.23
C PHE A 536 -14.20 40.13 17.21
N GLY A 537 -14.17 39.54 16.01
CA GLY A 537 -13.99 38.11 15.78
C GLY A 537 -13.84 37.77 14.30
N GLY A 538 -13.72 36.47 13.98
CA GLY A 538 -13.32 36.00 12.65
C GLY A 538 -11.80 35.76 12.56
N VAL A 539 -11.33 35.34 11.39
CA VAL A 539 -9.91 34.96 11.19
C VAL A 539 -8.98 36.17 11.03
N ALA A 540 -9.55 37.31 10.69
CA ALA A 540 -8.91 38.61 10.46
C ALA A 540 -9.57 39.72 11.29
N CYS A 541 -10.30 39.38 12.36
CA CYS A 541 -11.08 40.32 13.17
C CYS A 541 -12.07 41.16 12.34
N GLU A 542 -12.60 40.55 11.28
CA GLU A 542 -13.44 41.14 10.25
C GLU A 542 -14.94 41.09 10.57
N LEU A 543 -15.32 40.34 11.61
CA LEU A 543 -16.67 40.14 12.12
C LEU A 543 -16.82 40.74 13.52
N CYS A 544 -18.06 40.89 14.00
CA CYS A 544 -18.32 41.06 15.42
C CYS A 544 -18.49 39.69 16.08
N SER A 545 -18.07 39.57 17.33
CA SER A 545 -18.40 38.44 18.20
C SER A 545 -19.89 38.43 18.56
N ASP A 546 -20.40 37.28 19.00
CA ASP A 546 -21.81 37.14 19.43
C ASP A 546 -22.13 38.13 20.56
N GLY A 547 -23.26 38.83 20.43
CA GLY A 547 -23.65 39.90 21.35
C GLY A 547 -23.04 41.28 21.06
N PHE A 548 -22.39 41.48 19.91
CA PHE A 548 -21.86 42.78 19.48
C PHE A 548 -22.38 43.17 18.08
N TYR A 549 -22.53 44.47 17.79
CA TYR A 549 -23.19 44.98 16.58
C TYR A 549 -22.54 46.22 15.95
N GLY A 550 -22.87 46.47 14.68
CA GLY A 550 -22.44 47.66 13.94
C GLY A 550 -20.97 47.65 13.50
N ALA A 551 -20.55 48.72 12.83
CA ALA A 551 -19.22 48.80 12.20
C ALA A 551 -18.04 48.82 13.21
N ALA A 552 -18.30 49.22 14.46
CA ALA A 552 -17.34 49.24 15.56
C ALA A 552 -17.50 48.06 16.55
N CYS A 553 -18.43 47.14 16.28
CA CYS A 553 -18.76 46.00 17.14
C CYS A 553 -19.01 46.41 18.61
N GLU A 554 -20.00 47.28 18.82
CA GLU A 554 -20.46 47.74 20.13
C GLU A 554 -21.29 46.65 20.84
N ALA A 555 -21.25 46.59 22.17
CA ALA A 555 -21.96 45.56 22.94
C ALA A 555 -23.48 45.79 22.92
N CYS A 556 -24.25 44.71 22.72
CA CYS A 556 -25.71 44.72 22.79
C CYS A 556 -26.21 44.90 24.24
N ASP A 557 -27.03 45.92 24.47
CA ASP A 557 -27.68 46.18 25.76
C ASP A 557 -29.11 45.61 25.77
N CYS A 558 -29.21 44.28 25.74
CA CYS A 558 -30.48 43.53 25.89
C CYS A 558 -30.48 42.75 27.22
N ALA A 559 -31.62 42.68 27.89
CA ALA A 559 -31.83 41.80 29.04
C ALA A 559 -31.90 40.32 28.60
N GLU A 560 -31.83 39.39 29.57
CA GLU A 560 -31.81 37.92 29.36
C GLU A 560 -33.06 37.35 28.65
N HIS A 561 -34.04 38.18 28.30
CA HIS A 561 -35.32 37.81 27.67
C HIS A 561 -35.47 38.47 26.28
N GLY A 562 -34.35 38.82 25.63
CA GLY A 562 -34.30 39.38 24.29
C GLY A 562 -33.05 39.01 23.51
N SER A 563 -33.20 38.84 22.20
CA SER A 563 -32.10 38.59 21.25
C SER A 563 -31.71 39.87 20.52
N CYS A 564 -30.42 40.15 20.37
CA CYS A 564 -29.93 41.35 19.69
C CYS A 564 -29.81 41.19 18.16
N ASP A 565 -30.03 42.28 17.43
CA ASP A 565 -29.62 42.43 16.03
C ASP A 565 -28.09 42.64 15.92
N SER A 566 -27.35 41.53 16.04
CA SER A 566 -25.88 41.49 16.12
C SER A 566 -25.17 41.45 14.76
N GLY A 567 -23.84 41.56 14.78
CA GLY A 567 -22.98 41.53 13.61
C GLY A 567 -22.71 42.90 12.99
N ARG A 568 -21.77 42.95 12.04
CA ARG A 568 -21.18 44.20 11.51
C ARG A 568 -22.17 45.14 10.79
N GLY A 569 -23.29 44.59 10.32
CA GLY A 569 -24.42 45.34 9.74
C GLY A 569 -25.68 45.37 10.62
N GLY A 570 -25.64 44.77 11.81
CA GLY A 570 -26.73 44.76 12.77
C GLY A 570 -26.93 46.12 13.45
N THR A 571 -28.17 46.40 13.83
CA THR A 571 -28.63 47.69 14.39
C THR A 571 -28.60 47.76 15.92
N GLY A 572 -28.32 46.65 16.61
CA GLY A 572 -28.34 46.58 18.07
C GLY A 572 -29.75 46.55 18.68
N ALA A 573 -30.80 46.41 17.86
CA ALA A 573 -32.17 46.33 18.33
C ALA A 573 -32.44 45.00 19.07
N CYS A 574 -33.17 45.06 20.20
CA CYS A 574 -33.55 43.89 20.98
C CYS A 574 -34.91 43.33 20.54
N PHE A 575 -34.95 42.04 20.20
CA PHE A 575 -36.13 41.27 19.86
C PHE A 575 -36.57 40.43 21.05
N CYS A 576 -37.69 40.79 21.68
CA CYS A 576 -38.11 40.22 22.94
C CYS A 576 -38.82 38.85 22.82
N ASP A 577 -38.68 38.05 23.87
CA ASP A 577 -39.41 36.79 24.05
C ASP A 577 -40.86 37.02 24.51
N ALA A 578 -41.72 36.02 24.30
CA ALA A 578 -43.16 36.17 24.51
C ALA A 578 -43.50 36.55 25.96
N GLY A 579 -44.24 37.66 26.12
CA GLY A 579 -44.59 38.25 27.42
C GLY A 579 -43.60 39.32 27.93
N TRP A 580 -42.49 39.56 27.21
CA TRP A 580 -41.49 40.58 27.54
C TRP A 580 -41.45 41.71 26.51
N GLY A 581 -41.21 42.93 26.99
CA GLY A 581 -41.16 44.16 26.19
C GLY A 581 -40.34 45.26 26.86
N GLY A 582 -40.40 46.46 26.30
CA GLY A 582 -39.44 47.54 26.61
C GLY A 582 -38.27 47.53 25.63
N ARG A 583 -37.43 48.56 25.65
CA ARG A 583 -36.38 48.77 24.62
C ARG A 583 -35.29 47.69 24.67
N ARG A 584 -35.11 47.05 25.82
CA ARG A 584 -34.12 46.03 26.14
C ARG A 584 -34.76 44.72 26.59
N CYS A 585 -36.08 44.56 26.41
CA CYS A 585 -36.85 43.42 26.91
C CYS A 585 -36.88 43.32 28.45
N GLU A 586 -36.84 44.46 29.12
CA GLU A 586 -36.70 44.64 30.56
C GLU A 586 -38.00 44.57 31.37
N SER A 587 -39.17 44.56 30.70
CA SER A 587 -40.49 44.60 31.35
C SER A 587 -41.35 43.40 30.98
N GLN A 588 -42.06 42.85 31.97
CA GLN A 588 -42.95 41.69 31.83
C GLN A 588 -44.40 42.14 32.06
N GLY A 589 -45.36 41.66 31.26
CA GLY A 589 -46.77 42.03 31.49
C GLY A 589 -47.82 41.33 30.62
N ASP A 590 -48.95 41.00 31.25
CA ASP A 590 -50.09 40.28 30.65
C ASP A 590 -50.89 41.08 29.59
N GLN A 591 -50.41 42.26 29.17
CA GLN A 591 -51.08 43.15 28.19
C GLN A 591 -50.13 43.66 27.10
N LEU A 592 -49.07 42.92 26.75
CA LEU A 592 -48.38 43.15 25.49
C LEU A 592 -49.31 42.88 24.29
N PRO A 593 -49.14 43.60 23.15
CA PRO A 593 -49.99 43.44 21.98
C PRO A 593 -49.81 42.05 21.34
N GLY A 594 -50.81 41.18 21.53
CA GLY A 594 -50.89 39.91 20.82
C GLY A 594 -51.40 40.12 19.40
N CYS A 595 -50.52 39.94 18.41
CA CYS A 595 -50.90 40.00 16.99
C CYS A 595 -52.02 38.99 16.68
N SER A 596 -53.00 39.43 15.87
CA SER A 596 -54.07 38.59 15.34
C SER A 596 -54.07 38.63 13.80
N PRO A 597 -53.89 37.49 13.10
CA PRO A 597 -53.53 36.18 13.63
C PRO A 597 -52.14 36.18 14.30
N ALA A 598 -51.87 35.17 15.13
CA ALA A 598 -50.61 35.04 15.84
C ALA A 598 -49.42 34.88 14.85
N CYS A 599 -48.30 35.53 15.17
CA CYS A 599 -47.08 35.46 14.38
C CYS A 599 -46.46 34.05 14.39
N SER A 600 -45.57 33.77 13.44
CA SER A 600 -44.82 32.51 13.45
C SER A 600 -43.94 32.40 14.72
N PRO A 601 -43.55 31.17 15.16
CA PRO A 601 -42.66 31.00 16.32
C PRO A 601 -41.30 31.71 16.21
N ASN A 602 -40.85 32.01 14.98
CA ASN A 602 -39.59 32.71 14.70
C ASN A 602 -39.81 34.20 14.36
N ALA A 603 -40.88 34.80 14.88
CA ALA A 603 -41.22 36.20 14.70
C ALA A 603 -41.55 36.89 16.04
N VAL A 604 -41.51 38.22 16.04
CA VAL A 604 -41.98 39.06 17.14
C VAL A 604 -43.14 39.92 16.62
N CYS A 605 -44.19 40.06 17.42
CA CYS A 605 -45.25 41.03 17.14
C CYS A 605 -44.77 42.42 17.52
N GLN A 606 -44.82 43.37 16.58
CA GLN A 606 -44.57 44.78 16.86
C GLN A 606 -45.90 45.51 17.06
N ASP A 607 -45.82 46.71 17.66
CA ASP A 607 -46.93 47.66 17.72
C ASP A 607 -47.56 47.84 16.33
N ASN A 608 -48.88 48.05 16.30
CA ASN A 608 -49.71 48.10 15.09
C ASN A 608 -49.99 46.74 14.39
N ASN A 609 -49.93 45.62 15.12
CA ASN A 609 -50.35 44.27 14.67
C ASN A 609 -49.53 43.74 13.47
N THR A 610 -48.25 44.07 13.42
CA THR A 610 -47.31 43.64 12.37
C THR A 610 -46.32 42.61 12.93
N CYS A 611 -46.25 41.44 12.30
CA CYS A 611 -45.27 40.41 12.63
C CYS A 611 -43.96 40.65 11.87
N VAL A 612 -42.82 40.62 12.56
CA VAL A 612 -41.49 40.73 11.96
C VAL A 612 -40.67 39.49 12.31
N CYS A 613 -40.05 38.85 11.31
CA CYS A 613 -39.19 37.70 11.55
C CYS A 613 -37.98 38.08 12.42
N ARG A 614 -37.57 37.21 13.34
CA ARG A 614 -36.34 37.35 14.11
C ARG A 614 -35.11 37.31 13.18
N PRO A 615 -33.96 37.88 13.59
CA PRO A 615 -32.71 37.76 12.84
C PRO A 615 -32.42 36.31 12.42
N PHE A 616 -31.83 36.14 11.23
CA PHE A 616 -31.61 34.86 10.56
C PHE A 616 -32.87 34.10 10.09
N TYR A 617 -34.06 34.70 10.18
CA TYR A 617 -35.28 34.18 9.55
C TYR A 617 -35.84 35.19 8.54
N GLN A 618 -36.42 34.69 7.45
CA GLN A 618 -36.97 35.50 6.35
C GLN A 618 -38.35 34.97 5.96
N GLY A 619 -39.25 35.89 5.62
CA GLY A 619 -40.66 35.61 5.36
C GLY A 619 -41.55 36.83 5.63
N ASP A 620 -42.84 36.59 5.79
CA ASP A 620 -43.90 37.60 5.96
C ASP A 620 -44.33 37.81 7.44
N GLY A 621 -43.52 37.36 8.41
CA GLY A 621 -43.82 37.44 9.84
C GLY A 621 -44.81 36.36 10.33
N LEU A 622 -45.79 35.99 9.51
CA LEU A 622 -46.68 34.85 9.74
C LEU A 622 -46.01 33.51 9.39
N THR A 623 -45.04 33.54 8.47
CA THR A 623 -44.33 32.37 7.94
C THR A 623 -42.82 32.66 7.85
N CYS A 624 -42.11 32.61 8.97
CA CYS A 624 -40.66 32.87 9.01
C CYS A 624 -39.83 31.58 8.89
N THR A 625 -39.34 31.32 7.69
CA THR A 625 -38.37 30.25 7.42
C THR A 625 -36.95 30.71 7.77
N GLY A 626 -36.12 29.82 8.33
CA GLY A 626 -34.72 30.14 8.59
C GLY A 626 -33.96 30.38 7.30
N VAL A 627 -33.15 31.44 7.24
CA VAL A 627 -32.26 31.74 6.11
C VAL A 627 -31.16 30.68 6.11
N GLN A 628 -31.35 29.64 5.30
CA GLN A 628 -30.41 28.53 5.22
C GLN A 628 -29.14 28.93 4.44
N SER A 629 -28.18 29.47 5.18
CA SER A 629 -26.75 29.29 4.89
C SER A 629 -26.30 27.82 5.00
N VAL A 630 -27.23 26.89 5.30
CA VAL A 630 -26.98 25.47 5.57
C VAL A 630 -27.87 24.55 4.69
N GLN A 631 -27.87 24.74 3.36
CA GLN A 631 -28.33 23.70 2.42
C GLN A 631 -27.47 23.46 1.18
N VAL A 632 -26.44 24.27 0.92
CA VAL A 632 -25.56 24.08 -0.26
C VAL A 632 -24.41 23.10 -0.01
N MET A 633 -23.89 23.03 1.22
CA MET A 633 -22.60 22.36 1.53
C MET A 633 -22.61 21.48 2.81
N ASN A 634 -23.76 20.99 3.28
CA ASN A 634 -23.86 20.11 4.47
C ASN A 634 -23.16 20.67 5.75
N GLY A 635 -23.16 21.99 5.94
CA GLY A 635 -22.43 22.66 7.04
C GLY A 635 -20.90 22.61 6.92
N GLY A 636 -20.36 22.25 5.74
CA GLY A 636 -18.95 21.92 5.53
C GLY A 636 -18.62 20.45 5.85
N CYS A 637 -19.50 19.73 6.52
CA CYS A 637 -19.25 18.37 6.99
C CYS A 637 -19.27 17.37 5.83
N ALA A 638 -18.44 16.32 5.91
CA ALA A 638 -18.43 15.24 4.93
C ALA A 638 -19.82 14.57 4.82
N ALA A 639 -20.04 13.74 3.78
CA ALA A 639 -21.29 12.99 3.58
C ALA A 639 -21.71 12.08 4.76
N HIS A 640 -20.82 11.85 5.72
CA HIS A 640 -21.06 11.11 6.96
C HIS A 640 -20.59 11.88 8.22
N GLY A 641 -20.50 13.21 8.13
CA GLY A 641 -20.33 14.12 9.26
C GLY A 641 -21.68 14.70 9.70
N GLN A 642 -21.89 14.79 11.01
CA GLN A 642 -23.03 15.43 11.64
C GLN A 642 -22.59 16.80 12.18
N VAL A 643 -23.42 17.83 11.95
CA VAL A 643 -23.23 19.16 12.53
C VAL A 643 -23.55 19.10 14.03
N LEU A 644 -22.64 19.60 14.87
CA LEU A 644 -22.83 19.80 16.30
C LEU A 644 -22.55 21.28 16.66
N PRO A 645 -23.05 21.79 17.81
CA PRO A 645 -22.63 23.09 18.32
C PRO A 645 -21.11 23.08 18.57
N GLY A 646 -20.37 23.87 17.80
CA GLY A 646 -18.90 23.92 17.84
C GLY A 646 -18.17 23.22 16.67
N GLY A 647 -18.88 22.56 15.74
CA GLY A 647 -18.27 22.06 14.49
C GLY A 647 -18.86 20.75 13.96
N CYS A 648 -18.24 20.23 12.91
CA CYS A 648 -18.55 18.91 12.38
C CYS A 648 -18.00 17.78 13.27
N SER A 649 -18.71 16.65 13.33
CA SER A 649 -18.23 15.43 13.99
C SER A 649 -18.66 14.19 13.19
N CYS A 650 -17.79 13.21 13.01
CA CYS A 650 -18.11 12.05 12.19
C CYS A 650 -19.17 11.14 12.83
N ALA A 651 -20.16 10.72 12.03
CA ALA A 651 -21.23 9.84 12.46
C ALA A 651 -20.69 8.49 12.96
N LYS A 652 -21.35 7.91 13.96
CA LYS A 652 -20.89 6.72 14.70
C LYS A 652 -20.52 5.54 13.79
N GLY A 653 -19.21 5.35 13.58
CA GLY A 653 -18.63 4.35 12.68
C GLY A 653 -17.70 4.93 11.60
N TYR A 654 -17.62 6.26 11.50
CA TYR A 654 -16.67 7.01 10.70
C TYR A 654 -15.66 7.74 11.59
N GLY A 655 -14.51 8.11 11.03
CA GLY A 655 -13.42 8.76 11.73
C GLY A 655 -12.79 9.89 10.92
N GLY A 656 -12.22 10.85 11.63
CA GLY A 656 -11.68 12.10 11.08
C GLY A 656 -12.15 13.32 11.87
N ASP A 657 -12.05 14.50 11.27
CA ASP A 657 -12.32 15.81 11.88
C ASP A 657 -13.76 16.33 11.66
N GLY A 658 -14.64 15.50 11.09
CA GLY A 658 -16.01 15.88 10.71
C GLY A 658 -16.13 16.49 9.31
N TYR A 659 -15.09 17.15 8.81
CA TYR A 659 -15.01 17.72 7.46
C TYR A 659 -14.51 16.68 6.45
N VAL A 660 -13.66 15.76 6.90
CA VAL A 660 -13.30 14.51 6.21
C VAL A 660 -13.66 13.34 7.12
N CYS A 661 -14.68 12.56 6.75
CA CYS A 661 -15.11 11.36 7.47
C CYS A 661 -14.92 10.11 6.61
N THR A 662 -13.90 9.31 6.91
CA THR A 662 -13.68 8.01 6.27
C THR A 662 -14.32 6.88 7.10
N PRO A 663 -14.79 5.77 6.48
CA PRO A 663 -15.26 4.62 7.24
C PRO A 663 -14.13 4.09 8.13
N LEU A 664 -14.35 3.99 9.44
CA LEU A 664 -13.42 3.29 10.30
C LEU A 664 -13.53 1.80 9.99
N ASP A 665 -12.50 1.22 9.39
CA ASP A 665 -12.38 -0.22 9.24
C ASP A 665 -11.88 -0.84 10.56
N PRO A 666 -12.71 -1.59 11.31
CA PRO A 666 -12.24 -2.24 12.52
C PRO A 666 -11.18 -3.30 12.21
N CYS A 667 -11.25 -3.95 11.04
CA CYS A 667 -10.36 -5.02 10.63
C CYS A 667 -8.95 -4.53 10.25
N ALA A 668 -8.78 -3.23 9.96
CA ALA A 668 -7.48 -2.60 9.68
C ALA A 668 -6.68 -2.25 10.94
N SER A 669 -7.27 -2.35 12.13
CA SER A 669 -6.54 -2.32 13.40
C SER A 669 -5.70 -3.59 13.56
N GLY A 670 -4.49 -3.46 14.13
CA GLY A 670 -3.41 -4.45 14.04
C GLY A 670 -3.74 -5.89 14.48
N ASP A 671 -4.74 -6.08 15.34
CA ASP A 671 -5.13 -7.37 15.89
C ASP A 671 -6.27 -8.07 15.11
N ASN A 672 -6.29 -8.00 13.76
CA ASN A 672 -7.38 -8.55 12.92
C ASN A 672 -8.76 -8.01 13.36
N GLY A 673 -8.78 -6.75 13.79
CA GLY A 673 -9.92 -6.08 14.43
C GLY A 673 -10.47 -6.70 15.73
N GLY A 674 -9.78 -7.68 16.32
CA GLY A 674 -10.28 -8.47 17.45
C GLY A 674 -11.20 -9.61 17.05
N CYS A 675 -11.02 -10.22 15.87
CA CYS A 675 -11.53 -11.54 15.52
C CYS A 675 -10.49 -12.63 15.87
N HIS A 676 -10.93 -13.87 16.12
CA HIS A 676 -9.99 -14.99 16.38
C HIS A 676 -8.98 -15.16 15.23
N GLN A 677 -7.76 -15.63 15.51
CA GLN A 677 -6.75 -15.85 14.44
C GLN A 677 -7.23 -16.85 13.38
N HIS A 678 -8.03 -17.84 13.79
CA HIS A 678 -8.69 -18.80 12.91
C HIS A 678 -10.08 -18.33 12.43
N ALA A 679 -10.37 -17.04 12.50
CA ALA A 679 -11.53 -16.40 11.89
C ALA A 679 -11.10 -15.34 10.86
N THR A 680 -12.00 -15.03 9.93
CA THR A 680 -11.84 -13.96 8.94
C THR A 680 -12.64 -12.74 9.41
N CYS A 681 -11.98 -11.59 9.60
CA CYS A 681 -12.64 -10.32 9.84
C CYS A 681 -13.18 -9.79 8.50
N THR A 682 -14.44 -9.35 8.49
CA THR A 682 -15.07 -8.66 7.35
C THR A 682 -15.77 -7.40 7.83
N MET A 683 -15.47 -6.24 7.23
CA MET A 683 -16.29 -5.05 7.44
C MET A 683 -17.68 -5.31 6.84
N THR A 684 -18.74 -5.08 7.63
CA THR A 684 -20.14 -5.21 7.18
C THR A 684 -20.87 -3.87 7.12
N ALA A 685 -20.34 -2.86 7.81
CA ALA A 685 -20.70 -1.46 7.72
C ALA A 685 -19.57 -0.60 8.34
N PRO A 686 -19.52 0.73 8.11
CA PRO A 686 -18.60 1.64 8.80
C PRO A 686 -18.61 1.41 10.32
N GLY A 687 -17.43 1.16 10.92
CA GLY A 687 -17.26 0.85 12.33
C GLY A 687 -17.88 -0.48 12.80
N LYS A 688 -18.32 -1.35 11.89
CA LYS A 688 -18.96 -2.64 12.19
C LYS A 688 -18.30 -3.78 11.41
N ARG A 689 -17.87 -4.81 12.15
CA ARG A 689 -17.26 -6.03 11.62
C ARG A 689 -18.15 -7.24 11.88
N LYS A 690 -17.99 -8.27 11.06
CA LYS A 690 -18.39 -9.65 11.33
C LYS A 690 -17.16 -10.54 11.26
N CYS A 691 -17.01 -11.41 12.26
CA CYS A 691 -16.08 -12.52 12.20
C CYS A 691 -16.80 -13.76 11.66
N SER A 692 -16.07 -14.64 10.99
CA SER A 692 -16.52 -15.99 10.69
C SER A 692 -15.36 -16.97 10.87
N CYS A 693 -15.61 -18.08 11.58
CA CYS A 693 -14.60 -19.13 11.72
C CYS A 693 -14.21 -19.66 10.34
N LYS A 694 -12.89 -19.79 10.12
CA LYS A 694 -12.34 -20.46 8.94
C LYS A 694 -12.73 -21.94 9.00
N GLN A 695 -12.86 -22.54 7.83
CA GLN A 695 -13.51 -23.84 7.65
C GLN A 695 -12.91 -24.94 8.55
N ASN A 696 -13.77 -25.82 9.07
CA ASN A 696 -13.51 -26.87 10.07
C ASN A 696 -13.41 -26.43 11.54
N PHE A 697 -13.49 -25.13 11.84
CA PHE A 697 -13.79 -24.65 13.20
C PHE A 697 -15.24 -24.18 13.30
N ILE A 698 -15.88 -24.39 14.45
CA ILE A 698 -17.28 -24.06 14.70
C ILE A 698 -17.44 -23.35 16.06
N GLY A 699 -17.18 -22.05 16.04
CA GLY A 699 -17.68 -21.12 17.06
C GLY A 699 -18.39 -19.94 16.39
N ASP A 700 -18.41 -18.79 17.05
CA ASP A 700 -19.07 -17.57 16.58
C ASP A 700 -18.18 -16.67 15.70
N GLY A 701 -16.87 -16.93 15.65
CA GLY A 701 -15.86 -16.12 14.96
C GLY A 701 -15.01 -15.25 15.88
N LEU A 702 -15.43 -15.05 17.13
CA LEU A 702 -14.62 -14.46 18.20
C LEU A 702 -13.88 -15.56 18.96
N VAL A 703 -14.53 -16.71 19.14
CA VAL A 703 -13.92 -18.00 19.49
C VAL A 703 -14.30 -19.02 18.40
N CYS A 704 -13.42 -19.99 18.12
CA CYS A 704 -13.58 -20.95 17.02
C CYS A 704 -12.99 -22.31 17.39
N GLU A 705 -13.84 -23.33 17.58
CA GLU A 705 -13.46 -24.66 18.12
C GLU A 705 -14.12 -25.82 17.36
N PRO A 706 -13.54 -27.03 17.28
CA PRO A 706 -14.24 -28.25 16.87
C PRO A 706 -15.32 -28.70 17.88
N ARG A 707 -16.13 -29.72 17.57
CA ARG A 707 -17.46 -29.95 18.20
C ARG A 707 -17.56 -31.24 19.12
N GLN A 708 -17.97 -31.15 20.44
CA GLN A 708 -19.17 -31.82 21.14
C GLN A 708 -19.18 -32.81 22.44
N LEU A 709 -20.22 -33.70 22.76
CA LEU A 709 -20.73 -34.22 24.14
C LEU A 709 -20.84 -35.83 24.51
N PRO A 710 -21.56 -36.47 25.56
CA PRO A 710 -21.25 -37.79 26.38
C PRO A 710 -21.75 -39.32 26.11
N VAL A 711 -22.15 -40.27 27.05
CA VAL A 711 -22.35 -41.79 26.74
C VAL A 711 -23.29 -42.76 27.62
N SER A 712 -23.06 -44.12 27.75
CA SER A 712 -24.02 -45.32 27.91
C SER A 712 -24.05 -46.18 29.24
N ARG A 713 -24.99 -47.17 29.38
CA ARG A 713 -25.41 -47.95 30.58
C ARG A 713 -24.85 -49.38 30.84
N CYS A 714 -24.38 -50.15 29.85
CA CYS A 714 -23.97 -51.57 30.07
C CYS A 714 -22.73 -51.76 30.97
N LEU A 715 -22.16 -50.67 31.46
CA LEU A 715 -20.89 -50.58 32.20
C LEU A 715 -21.01 -50.93 33.70
N GLN A 716 -22.19 -51.34 34.17
CA GLN A 716 -22.40 -51.84 35.54
C GLN A 716 -22.75 -53.32 35.54
N ASP A 717 -21.95 -54.11 36.27
CA ASP A 717 -22.15 -55.53 36.61
C ASP A 717 -22.39 -56.49 35.43
N ASN A 718 -21.90 -56.19 34.21
CA ASN A 718 -22.13 -56.98 32.99
C ASN A 718 -23.63 -57.28 32.74
N GLY A 719 -24.53 -56.44 33.26
CA GLY A 719 -25.99 -56.70 33.31
C GLY A 719 -26.40 -58.03 33.98
N GLY A 720 -25.53 -58.70 34.74
CA GLY A 720 -25.82 -59.98 35.41
C GLY A 720 -25.61 -61.26 34.57
N CYS A 721 -24.84 -61.22 33.48
CA CYS A 721 -24.47 -62.44 32.75
C CYS A 721 -23.38 -63.26 33.49
N HIS A 722 -23.36 -64.58 33.27
CA HIS A 722 -22.32 -65.49 33.78
C HIS A 722 -20.93 -65.12 33.25
N LEU A 723 -19.86 -65.47 33.97
CA LEU A 723 -18.48 -65.07 33.67
C LEU A 723 -18.03 -65.45 32.24
N ASP A 724 -18.42 -66.64 31.77
CA ASP A 724 -18.16 -67.11 30.40
C ASP A 724 -19.19 -66.61 29.36
N ALA A 725 -19.86 -65.47 29.60
CA ALA A 725 -20.92 -64.93 28.75
C ALA A 725 -21.00 -63.38 28.67
N GLN A 726 -21.47 -62.86 27.53
CA GLN A 726 -21.47 -61.41 27.20
C GLN A 726 -22.86 -60.76 27.15
N CYS A 727 -22.97 -59.48 27.52
CA CYS A 727 -24.21 -58.68 27.65
C CYS A 727 -24.35 -57.54 26.60
N SER A 728 -25.53 -56.92 26.45
CA SER A 728 -25.82 -55.83 25.48
C SER A 728 -27.13 -55.04 25.75
N ASP A 729 -27.12 -53.69 25.68
CA ASP A 729 -28.28 -52.80 25.92
C ASP A 729 -28.57 -51.83 24.75
N LEU A 730 -29.54 -52.19 23.91
CA LEU A 730 -29.88 -51.49 22.67
C LEU A 730 -30.43 -50.06 22.85
N HIS A 731 -30.90 -49.65 24.04
CA HIS A 731 -31.59 -48.34 24.13
C HIS A 731 -30.64 -47.13 24.18
N SER A 732 -29.36 -47.35 24.53
CA SER A 732 -28.34 -46.29 24.51
C SER A 732 -27.70 -46.05 23.15
N GLU A 733 -27.87 -46.98 22.20
CA GLU A 733 -27.15 -46.97 20.92
C GLU A 733 -27.88 -46.18 19.83
N ASP A 734 -29.17 -45.87 20.01
CA ASP A 734 -30.02 -45.13 19.05
C ASP A 734 -30.26 -43.65 19.45
N ALA A 735 -29.56 -43.14 20.47
CA ALA A 735 -29.95 -41.92 21.19
C ALA A 735 -29.05 -40.68 20.98
N GLN A 736 -28.16 -40.67 19.97
CA GLN A 736 -27.54 -39.43 19.49
C GLN A 736 -27.52 -39.27 17.97
N LEU A 737 -28.54 -38.57 17.47
CA LEU A 737 -28.57 -37.90 16.16
C LEU A 737 -28.25 -38.80 14.95
N GLY A 738 -28.29 -40.12 15.14
CA GLY A 738 -28.11 -41.14 14.10
C GLY A 738 -26.71 -41.77 14.03
N VAL A 739 -25.71 -41.36 14.83
CA VAL A 739 -24.39 -42.01 14.84
C VAL A 739 -24.25 -42.99 16.01
N PHE A 740 -23.68 -44.16 15.74
CA PHE A 740 -23.40 -45.21 16.72
C PHE A 740 -22.05 -45.89 16.44
N HIS A 741 -21.51 -46.65 17.39
CA HIS A 741 -20.19 -47.29 17.31
C HIS A 741 -20.32 -48.81 17.21
N LEU A 742 -19.55 -49.45 16.32
CA LEU A 742 -19.46 -50.90 16.15
C LEU A 742 -18.01 -51.37 16.29
N ARG A 743 -17.84 -52.58 16.84
CA ARG A 743 -16.57 -53.27 17.04
C ARG A 743 -16.68 -54.71 16.52
N SER A 744 -15.56 -55.32 16.13
CA SER A 744 -15.55 -56.72 15.72
C SER A 744 -15.81 -57.65 16.92
N ASP A 745 -16.49 -58.76 16.62
CA ASP A 745 -16.53 -59.99 17.42
C ASP A 745 -15.14 -60.53 17.84
N ARG A 746 -14.10 -60.22 17.06
CA ARG A 746 -12.70 -60.58 17.34
C ARG A 746 -12.00 -59.64 18.33
N GLY A 747 -12.66 -58.55 18.74
CA GLY A 747 -12.15 -57.58 19.71
C GLY A 747 -11.94 -56.18 19.14
N GLN A 748 -11.33 -55.32 19.97
CA GLN A 748 -11.04 -53.93 19.63
C GLN A 748 -9.98 -53.83 18.52
N TYR A 749 -10.22 -52.90 17.59
CA TYR A 749 -9.31 -52.60 16.49
C TYR A 749 -9.05 -53.81 15.59
N GLN A 750 -10.12 -54.51 15.20
CA GLN A 750 -10.08 -55.70 14.32
C GLN A 750 -10.95 -55.57 13.04
N LEU A 751 -11.62 -54.42 12.81
CA LEU A 751 -12.33 -54.15 11.55
C LEU A 751 -11.41 -53.39 10.59
N ASN A 752 -11.16 -53.95 9.41
CA ASN A 752 -10.60 -53.17 8.31
C ASN A 752 -11.68 -52.31 7.64
N TYR A 753 -11.30 -51.34 6.80
CA TYR A 753 -12.25 -50.33 6.31
C TYR A 753 -13.43 -50.94 5.54
N THR A 754 -13.15 -51.89 4.64
CA THR A 754 -14.19 -52.58 3.86
C THR A 754 -15.09 -53.42 4.75
N ALA A 755 -14.52 -54.10 5.77
CA ALA A 755 -15.30 -54.84 6.76
C ALA A 755 -16.17 -53.88 7.61
N ALA A 756 -15.66 -52.72 8.01
CA ALA A 756 -16.40 -51.69 8.73
C ALA A 756 -17.58 -51.14 7.91
N GLN A 757 -17.36 -50.85 6.62
CA GLN A 757 -18.43 -50.47 5.69
C GLN A 757 -19.53 -51.55 5.59
N GLN A 758 -19.13 -52.82 5.43
CA GLN A 758 -20.06 -53.95 5.35
C GLN A 758 -20.81 -54.18 6.68
N LEU A 759 -20.15 -53.98 7.83
CA LEU A 759 -20.76 -54.16 9.15
C LEU A 759 -21.80 -53.07 9.45
N CYS A 760 -21.54 -51.80 9.10
CA CYS A 760 -22.55 -50.75 9.18
C CYS A 760 -23.73 -51.04 8.23
N ALA A 761 -23.46 -51.46 7.00
CA ALA A 761 -24.50 -51.77 6.00
C ALA A 761 -25.42 -52.91 6.48
N ALA A 762 -24.86 -53.93 7.15
CA ALA A 762 -25.62 -55.02 7.76
C ALA A 762 -26.56 -54.56 8.89
N GLN A 763 -26.32 -53.40 9.51
CA GLN A 763 -27.20 -52.77 10.52
C GLN A 763 -28.15 -51.70 9.93
N GLY A 764 -28.25 -51.61 8.60
CA GLY A 764 -29.08 -50.62 7.90
C GLY A 764 -28.54 -49.19 8.01
N ALA A 765 -27.21 -49.03 8.08
CA ALA A 765 -26.50 -47.77 8.24
C ALA A 765 -25.36 -47.61 7.22
N SER A 766 -24.91 -46.39 6.98
CA SER A 766 -23.60 -46.14 6.34
C SER A 766 -22.50 -46.06 7.40
N LEU A 767 -21.23 -45.88 7.03
CA LEU A 767 -20.29 -45.22 7.93
C LEU A 767 -20.76 -43.78 8.17
N ALA A 768 -20.50 -43.25 9.36
CA ALA A 768 -20.77 -41.85 9.71
C ALA A 768 -19.73 -40.93 9.06
N THR A 769 -20.16 -39.75 8.61
CA THR A 769 -19.19 -38.75 8.16
C THR A 769 -18.47 -38.11 9.33
N TYR A 770 -17.27 -37.56 9.10
CA TYR A 770 -16.57 -36.78 10.14
C TYR A 770 -17.44 -35.68 10.74
N SER A 771 -18.16 -34.95 9.88
CA SER A 771 -19.12 -33.94 10.33
C SER A 771 -20.28 -34.54 11.10
N GLN A 772 -20.77 -35.73 10.75
CA GLN A 772 -21.85 -36.41 11.49
C GLN A 772 -21.38 -36.92 12.86
N LEU A 773 -20.18 -37.48 13.00
CA LEU A 773 -19.60 -37.79 14.31
C LEU A 773 -19.45 -36.50 15.14
N SER A 774 -18.94 -35.44 14.50
CA SER A 774 -18.91 -34.06 15.04
C SER A 774 -20.28 -33.33 14.97
N TYR A 775 -21.38 -34.09 14.89
CA TYR A 775 -22.75 -33.65 15.12
C TYR A 775 -23.49 -34.52 16.12
N ALA A 776 -23.13 -35.82 16.26
CA ALA A 776 -23.69 -36.91 17.09
C ALA A 776 -23.73 -36.66 18.60
N GLN A 777 -23.73 -35.40 18.97
CA GLN A 777 -22.76 -34.98 19.94
C GLN A 777 -23.12 -33.57 20.39
N GLN A 778 -23.72 -32.67 19.58
CA GLN A 778 -24.33 -31.42 20.09
C GLN A 778 -25.47 -31.73 21.06
N GLY A 779 -25.91 -33.00 21.08
CA GLY A 779 -26.66 -33.64 22.14
C GLY A 779 -26.17 -35.05 22.55
N GLY A 780 -24.86 -35.41 22.45
CA GLY A 780 -24.27 -36.33 23.46
C GLY A 780 -23.44 -37.63 23.22
N MET A 781 -22.51 -37.84 22.26
CA MET A 781 -21.67 -39.09 22.13
C MET A 781 -20.13 -38.97 22.41
N ASN A 782 -19.54 -39.71 23.36
CA ASN A 782 -18.14 -39.66 23.84
C ASN A 782 -17.51 -41.04 23.95
N MET A 783 -16.29 -41.22 23.45
CA MET A 783 -15.55 -42.48 23.48
C MET A 783 -14.05 -42.24 23.46
N CYS A 784 -13.25 -43.23 23.89
CA CYS A 784 -11.78 -43.18 23.88
C CYS A 784 -11.18 -44.29 23.00
N ALA A 785 -11.94 -44.76 22.00
CA ALA A 785 -11.56 -45.81 21.07
C ALA A 785 -11.76 -45.32 19.63
N ALA A 786 -10.71 -45.43 18.82
CA ALA A 786 -10.65 -44.91 17.46
C ALA A 786 -11.35 -45.84 16.46
N GLY A 787 -12.25 -45.29 15.65
CA GLY A 787 -13.04 -46.05 14.69
C GLY A 787 -13.09 -45.41 13.30
N TRP A 788 -13.27 -46.24 12.28
CA TRP A 788 -13.48 -45.84 10.90
C TRP A 788 -14.73 -44.95 10.75
N LEU A 789 -14.63 -43.97 9.85
CA LEU A 789 -15.64 -43.03 9.40
C LEU A 789 -15.64 -43.02 7.85
N ASP A 790 -16.53 -42.23 7.25
CA ASP A 790 -16.52 -42.00 5.80
C ASP A 790 -15.14 -41.56 5.27
N GLN A 791 -14.94 -41.78 3.96
CA GLN A 791 -13.69 -41.46 3.25
C GLN A 791 -12.43 -42.09 3.88
N ALA A 792 -12.58 -43.25 4.54
CA ALA A 792 -11.51 -43.96 5.23
C ALA A 792 -10.80 -43.14 6.32
N ARG A 793 -11.50 -42.20 6.96
CA ARG A 793 -10.99 -41.53 8.15
C ARG A 793 -11.09 -42.42 9.38
N VAL A 794 -10.19 -42.25 10.34
CA VAL A 794 -10.29 -42.81 11.70
C VAL A 794 -10.29 -41.67 12.72
N ALA A 795 -11.23 -41.67 13.66
CA ALA A 795 -11.32 -40.65 14.72
C ALA A 795 -12.08 -41.19 15.95
N TYR A 796 -12.18 -40.40 17.02
CA TYR A 796 -13.15 -40.62 18.11
C TYR A 796 -13.60 -39.32 18.79
N PRO A 797 -14.80 -39.28 19.43
CA PRO A 797 -15.35 -38.07 20.03
C PRO A 797 -15.12 -37.95 21.55
N THR A 798 -14.83 -36.76 22.10
CA THR A 798 -14.77 -36.53 23.57
C THR A 798 -15.55 -35.28 24.04
N THR A 799 -16.13 -35.32 25.25
CA THR A 799 -16.88 -34.19 25.88
C THR A 799 -16.12 -33.40 26.92
N TYR A 800 -15.35 -34.14 27.73
CA TYR A 800 -14.92 -33.69 29.05
C TYR A 800 -13.49 -34.16 29.25
N SER A 801 -12.70 -33.33 29.92
CA SER A 801 -11.28 -33.57 30.04
C SER A 801 -11.00 -34.86 30.83
N ASN A 802 -10.25 -35.78 30.21
CA ASN A 802 -9.76 -37.00 30.83
C ASN A 802 -8.26 -37.17 30.51
N PRO A 803 -7.34 -37.06 31.49
CA PRO A 803 -5.90 -37.11 31.23
C PRO A 803 -5.40 -38.37 30.52
N LEU A 804 -6.09 -39.51 30.66
CA LEU A 804 -5.74 -40.79 30.04
C LEU A 804 -6.31 -40.98 28.63
N CYS A 805 -7.05 -40.00 28.11
CA CYS A 805 -7.73 -40.05 26.81
C CYS A 805 -7.51 -38.72 26.07
N GLY A 806 -6.66 -38.73 25.05
CA GLY A 806 -6.29 -37.52 24.31
C GLY A 806 -5.62 -36.43 25.18
N PHE A 807 -4.89 -36.82 26.24
CA PHE A 807 -4.24 -35.89 27.19
C PHE A 807 -5.16 -34.83 27.80
N GLY A 808 -6.46 -35.12 27.97
CA GLY A 808 -7.44 -34.19 28.52
C GLY A 808 -8.17 -33.32 27.49
N HIS A 809 -8.05 -33.60 26.19
CA HIS A 809 -8.73 -32.86 25.13
C HIS A 809 -10.26 -33.06 25.11
N VAL A 810 -10.98 -32.03 24.65
CA VAL A 810 -12.44 -32.00 24.45
C VAL A 810 -12.75 -31.67 22.98
N GLY A 811 -13.60 -32.48 22.34
CA GLY A 811 -13.92 -32.40 20.90
C GLY A 811 -13.61 -33.71 20.17
N ILE A 812 -13.62 -33.71 18.84
CA ILE A 812 -13.16 -34.89 18.07
C ILE A 812 -11.63 -34.98 18.12
N VAL A 813 -11.10 -36.16 18.44
CA VAL A 813 -9.71 -36.54 18.24
C VAL A 813 -9.61 -37.28 16.89
N ASP A 814 -9.17 -36.56 15.84
CA ASP A 814 -9.03 -37.09 14.48
C ASP A 814 -7.65 -37.73 14.26
N TYR A 815 -7.60 -38.97 13.78
CA TYR A 815 -6.37 -39.64 13.29
C TYR A 815 -6.27 -39.60 11.75
N GLY A 816 -7.27 -39.02 11.08
CA GLY A 816 -7.28 -38.69 9.66
C GLY A 816 -7.58 -39.85 8.70
N PRO A 817 -7.69 -39.55 7.38
CA PRO A 817 -7.82 -40.55 6.32
C PRO A 817 -6.63 -41.52 6.28
N ARG A 818 -6.88 -42.79 6.54
CA ARG A 818 -5.89 -43.88 6.47
C ARG A 818 -5.80 -44.38 5.04
N ARG A 819 -4.58 -44.47 4.50
CA ARG A 819 -4.36 -44.98 3.13
C ARG A 819 -4.37 -46.50 3.07
N ASN A 820 -3.92 -47.16 4.13
CA ASN A 820 -3.99 -48.61 4.26
C ASN A 820 -5.36 -49.02 4.80
N LEU A 821 -6.31 -49.24 3.89
CA LEU A 821 -7.68 -49.70 4.19
C LEU A 821 -7.73 -51.08 4.87
N SER A 822 -6.60 -51.80 4.90
CA SER A 822 -6.39 -53.08 5.58
C SER A 822 -5.99 -52.93 7.05
N GLU A 823 -5.61 -51.72 7.51
CA GLU A 823 -5.44 -51.45 8.94
C GLU A 823 -6.72 -51.81 9.71
N THR A 824 -6.58 -52.22 10.97
CA THR A 824 -7.73 -52.62 11.76
C THR A 824 -8.02 -51.62 12.88
N TRP A 825 -9.27 -51.15 12.93
CA TRP A 825 -9.81 -50.18 13.88
C TRP A 825 -11.21 -50.63 14.30
N ASP A 826 -11.94 -49.83 15.08
CA ASP A 826 -13.38 -50.02 15.26
C ASP A 826 -14.15 -49.26 14.15
N ALA A 827 -15.45 -48.99 14.28
CA ALA A 827 -16.24 -48.27 13.28
C ALA A 827 -17.29 -47.34 13.91
N PHE A 828 -17.56 -46.20 13.28
CA PHE A 828 -18.68 -45.31 13.60
C PHE A 828 -19.64 -45.27 12.40
N CYS A 829 -20.89 -45.67 12.61
CA CYS A 829 -21.93 -45.82 11.59
C CYS A 829 -23.00 -44.72 11.71
N TYR A 830 -23.66 -44.34 10.61
CA TYR A 830 -24.75 -43.34 10.59
C TYR A 830 -26.04 -43.86 9.94
N ARG A 831 -27.18 -43.52 10.54
CA ARG A 831 -28.53 -43.86 10.07
C ARG A 831 -29.49 -42.69 10.24
N MET A 832 -30.18 -42.30 9.16
CA MET A 832 -31.29 -41.32 9.24
C MET A 832 -32.57 -41.97 9.77
N LYS A 833 -33.32 -41.20 10.56
CA LYS A 833 -34.66 -41.58 11.04
C LYS A 833 -35.67 -41.49 9.89
N ALA A 834 -36.29 -42.61 9.54
CA ALA A 834 -37.40 -42.62 8.58
C ALA A 834 -38.61 -41.85 9.14
N ASN A 835 -39.28 -41.08 8.28
CA ASN A 835 -40.54 -40.42 8.61
C ASN A 835 -41.72 -41.41 8.42
N PRO A 836 -42.74 -41.49 9.30
CA PRO A 836 -43.75 -42.57 9.24
C PRO A 836 -44.73 -42.54 8.06
N GLU A 837 -44.70 -41.52 7.21
CA GLU A 837 -45.71 -41.28 6.17
C GLU A 837 -45.18 -41.53 4.76
N LEU A 838 -45.26 -42.78 4.29
CA LEU A 838 -45.28 -43.13 2.87
C LEU A 838 -45.88 -44.54 2.67
N LEU A 839 -47.21 -44.62 2.64
CA LEU A 839 -47.97 -45.83 2.29
C LEU A 839 -49.16 -45.47 1.40
N PRO A 840 -49.33 -46.19 0.28
CA PRO A 840 -50.65 -46.57 -0.22
C PRO A 840 -50.77 -48.11 -0.31
N GLY A 841 -51.93 -48.64 0.10
CA GLY A 841 -52.17 -50.10 0.14
C GLY A 841 -53.20 -50.59 -0.87
N VAL A 842 -52.95 -51.79 -1.41
CA VAL A 842 -53.90 -52.69 -2.11
C VAL A 842 -53.43 -54.11 -1.73
N GLY A 843 -54.21 -55.06 -1.18
CA GLY A 843 -55.65 -55.16 -0.92
C GLY A 843 -56.30 -56.20 -1.86
N GLY A 844 -56.99 -57.28 -1.43
CA GLY A 844 -57.15 -57.94 -0.12
C GLY A 844 -56.90 -59.47 -0.26
N GLY A 845 -57.13 -60.38 0.69
CA GLY A 845 -58.24 -60.51 1.66
C GLY A 845 -59.33 -61.47 1.11
N PRO A 846 -60.33 -61.95 1.88
CA PRO A 846 -60.45 -62.09 3.35
C PRO A 846 -61.08 -63.47 3.78
N ALA A 847 -61.40 -63.63 5.09
CA ALA A 847 -62.37 -64.60 5.66
C ALA A 847 -62.04 -66.12 5.61
N LEU A 848 -62.55 -67.01 6.48
CA LEU A 848 -63.35 -66.88 7.72
C LEU A 848 -62.97 -68.00 8.76
N ARG A 849 -63.80 -68.26 9.78
CA ARG A 849 -63.52 -69.08 10.98
C ARG A 849 -64.12 -70.51 10.96
N GLU A 850 -63.86 -71.25 12.05
CA GLU A 850 -64.48 -72.50 12.54
C GLU A 850 -63.86 -73.79 11.94
N ALA A 851 -63.38 -74.82 12.67
CA ALA A 851 -63.59 -75.39 14.03
C ALA A 851 -64.89 -76.22 14.20
N PRO A 852 -64.96 -77.22 15.12
CA PRO A 852 -63.91 -77.84 15.95
C PRO A 852 -63.86 -79.40 15.88
N GLU A 853 -62.71 -80.00 16.24
CA GLU A 853 -62.56 -81.12 17.20
C GLU A 853 -61.10 -81.21 17.67
#